data_AF-X8J094-F1
#
_entry.id   AF-X8J094-F1
#
_cell.length_a   1.000
_cell.length_b   1.000
_cell.length_c   1.000
_cell.angle_alpha   90.00
_cell.angle_beta   90.00
_cell.angle_gamma   90.00
#
_symmetry.space_group_name_H-M   'P 1'
#
loop_
_entity.id
_entity.type
_entity.pdbx_description
1 polymer ?
#
loop_
_entity_poly.entity_id
_entity_poly.type
_entity_poly.pdbx_seq_one_letter_code
_entity_poly.pdbx_strand_id
1 'polypeptide(L)'
;MADEPALLKPALDENLPEIYAMSLEDWNRMYDLIAATRGLIARDIFALTGHFPDPEDQGPNPRMYRAAFDISTCTLPAGMVIRQKCDIDSIIAIILGNLPLKPNFVFDYFMLADIRHTLNSNLHIPGIVPLHMIPNCRFGEVEGFLIRSFFPGLIGDERLSRQKNKNYVSEEFLRPLYDLAIRQAANNLPGDVSRRFPATFGNEMFRAAGNAQDEAGEAHAGPAQQSAKRIPGQYYPAWMADIQRFVEETPELVWAVGMILVLEKKGMKNIRDSDHLPPEEPLAIDGNLIDPRNSRTRAIRRLLQPFDIEGFEPRRLYLDIATTVSASITVDGEERPVSLFVKTEYHPQIMNHFTGMPINDCELWARTSSGGYSKDEDAHLGSLGGLRHDVREPGELGVENCQVYPTSKDLIYNLNLAHKAKRTSPHKIISNWKTERSTFYIPLQETFLDASPAHDIAIRFESRSEYESYPYIHLFLPLILLAQWLVWMENPIYWGWKWRRTMSINNTLNRFFLCKRRSFIKTSQLQEYASLLIELAYMTNALVNRPDDGGHWNEVHDSACVHQLRGGEAVAIRPLVIFYLHSLIIHQDNLTPPCISSQQTISRQTCLYLCSLKIKFTELTLTYELQGGKLKLIPDNPSHIVGDVWRTVEPQDNHDAQMVTGGPRRGNRQQLVTAELQEEVPDAFEGLLPEPDIQRFPSEEFDPERRVLGDTLSQQVTNIIHTLPIQIFSKVPNKRNGDRSSYSSLGPHDVNFKVFAQTNQPSRIFSSYVDCGYHSERWNATIEAYFPTYERKLRFNNQRTKPQGLSNLAAWKEWEFLMVDASDETRKQMVKLARDYVNQRWTWLPWFTANHLWKTGTVGHGEDPKVAHKGEGEGGPWIIYNPRFRAINAIRG
;
A
#
# COMPACT_ATOMS: atom_id res chain seq x y z
N MET A 1 -7.16 40.26 -3.01
CA MET A 1 -8.00 39.32 -2.25
C MET A 1 -7.76 37.99 -2.91
N ALA A 2 -7.00 37.12 -2.25
CA ALA A 2 -6.75 35.78 -2.73
C ALA A 2 -8.01 34.97 -2.41
N ASP A 3 -8.63 34.40 -3.43
CA ASP A 3 -9.71 33.44 -3.22
C ASP A 3 -9.10 32.24 -2.48
N GLU A 4 -9.53 32.04 -1.23
CA GLU A 4 -9.29 30.79 -0.52
C GLU A 4 -9.89 29.66 -1.37
N PRO A 5 -9.19 28.53 -1.56
CA PRO A 5 -9.83 27.36 -2.13
C PRO A 5 -10.96 26.98 -1.19
N ALA A 6 -12.20 27.08 -1.69
CA ALA A 6 -13.37 26.63 -0.96
C ALA A 6 -13.21 25.14 -0.68
N LEU A 7 -12.73 24.81 0.52
CA LEU A 7 -12.91 23.50 1.12
C LEU A 7 -14.42 23.31 1.22
N LEU A 8 -15.00 22.59 0.26
CA LEU A 8 -16.36 22.07 0.34
C LEU A 8 -16.44 21.28 1.66
N LYS A 9 -17.08 21.87 2.66
CA LYS A 9 -17.52 21.10 3.84
C LYS A 9 -18.48 20.04 3.30
N PRO A 10 -18.35 18.75 3.67
CA PRO A 10 -19.32 17.74 3.24
C PRO A 10 -20.74 18.21 3.60
N ALA A 11 -21.68 18.25 2.66
CA ALA A 11 -23.07 18.54 2.97
C ALA A 11 -23.63 17.53 3.99
N LEU A 12 -24.50 18.03 4.85
CA LEU A 12 -25.26 17.19 5.76
C LEU A 12 -26.27 16.37 4.97
N ASP A 13 -26.32 15.07 5.20
CA ASP A 13 -27.31 14.22 4.56
C ASP A 13 -28.68 14.40 5.24
N GLU A 14 -29.55 15.19 4.60
CA GLU A 14 -30.92 15.47 5.04
C GLU A 14 -31.92 14.52 4.34
N ASN A 15 -33.08 14.26 4.96
CA ASN A 15 -34.17 13.43 4.41
C ASN A 15 -33.84 11.94 4.14
N LEU A 16 -32.85 11.39 4.83
CA LEU A 16 -32.54 9.97 4.73
C LEU A 16 -33.69 9.08 5.22
N PRO A 17 -33.92 7.89 4.63
CA PRO A 17 -34.94 6.97 5.10
C PRO A 17 -34.76 6.56 6.56
N GLU A 18 -35.85 6.16 7.20
CA GLU A 18 -35.84 5.74 8.60
C GLU A 18 -34.93 4.52 8.81
N ILE A 19 -34.28 4.49 9.97
CA ILE A 19 -33.40 3.40 10.35
C ILE A 19 -34.24 2.25 10.90
N TYR A 20 -34.09 1.08 10.30
CA TYR A 20 -34.67 -0.17 10.80
C TYR A 20 -33.56 -1.02 11.42
N ALA A 21 -33.62 -1.19 12.74
CA ALA A 21 -32.69 -2.04 13.48
C ALA A 21 -32.99 -3.52 13.19
N MET A 22 -31.97 -4.29 12.79
CA MET A 22 -32.12 -5.71 12.48
C MET A 22 -30.86 -6.50 12.86
N SER A 23 -31.04 -7.77 13.24
CA SER A 23 -29.92 -8.69 13.44
C SER A 23 -29.27 -9.06 12.09
N LEU A 24 -28.06 -9.62 12.11
CA LEU A 24 -27.43 -10.16 10.89
C LEU A 24 -28.22 -11.32 10.28
N GLU A 25 -28.95 -12.07 11.10
CA GLU A 25 -29.83 -13.13 10.62
C GLU A 25 -31.01 -12.54 9.83
N ASP A 26 -31.68 -11.54 10.39
CA ASP A 26 -32.76 -10.82 9.72
C ASP A 26 -32.28 -10.16 8.43
N TRP A 27 -31.06 -9.61 8.43
CA TRP A 27 -30.43 -9.05 7.23
C TRP A 27 -30.26 -10.13 6.14
N ASN A 28 -29.76 -11.32 6.49
CA ASN A 28 -29.62 -12.43 5.55
C ASN A 28 -30.97 -12.86 4.99
N ARG A 29 -32.01 -12.97 5.84
CA ARG A 29 -33.38 -13.29 5.41
C ARG A 29 -33.94 -12.20 4.49
N MET A 30 -33.72 -10.93 4.81
CA MET A 30 -34.16 -9.79 4.00
C MET A 30 -33.49 -9.78 2.63
N TYR A 31 -32.19 -10.06 2.58
CA TYR A 31 -31.45 -10.20 1.32
C TYR A 31 -32.09 -11.26 0.41
N ASP A 32 -32.38 -12.45 0.95
CA ASP A 32 -33.00 -13.54 0.20
C ASP A 32 -34.44 -13.19 -0.21
N LEU A 33 -35.20 -12.54 0.67
CA LEU A 33 -36.57 -12.07 0.39
C LEU A 33 -36.61 -11.06 -0.75
N ILE A 34 -35.73 -10.05 -0.73
CA ILE A 34 -35.65 -9.03 -1.80
C ILE A 34 -35.27 -9.69 -3.12
N ALA A 35 -34.34 -10.66 -3.09
CA ALA A 35 -33.96 -11.42 -4.28
C ALA A 35 -35.17 -12.13 -4.91
N ALA A 36 -36.02 -12.74 -4.08
CA ALA A 36 -37.20 -13.48 -4.52
C ALA A 36 -38.36 -12.58 -4.98
N THR A 37 -38.57 -11.44 -4.32
CA THR A 37 -39.75 -10.59 -4.52
C THR A 37 -39.53 -9.42 -5.47
N ARG A 38 -38.32 -8.84 -5.47
CA ARG A 38 -37.98 -7.62 -6.24
C ARG A 38 -36.79 -7.80 -7.18
N GLY A 39 -36.16 -8.97 -7.15
CA GLY A 39 -35.11 -9.39 -8.08
C GLY A 39 -33.69 -9.01 -7.64
N LEU A 40 -32.72 -9.48 -8.43
CA LEU A 40 -31.30 -9.45 -8.07
C LEU A 40 -30.70 -8.04 -7.97
N ILE A 41 -31.23 -7.07 -8.74
CA ILE A 41 -30.74 -5.68 -8.72
C ILE A 41 -31.10 -5.02 -7.38
N ALA A 42 -32.37 -5.11 -6.96
CA ALA A 42 -32.81 -4.55 -5.68
C ALA A 42 -32.04 -5.17 -4.51
N ARG A 43 -31.77 -6.48 -4.59
CA ARG A 43 -30.96 -7.20 -3.62
C ARG A 43 -29.52 -6.69 -3.56
N ASP A 44 -28.86 -6.50 -4.71
CA ASP A 44 -27.49 -5.97 -4.75
C ASP A 44 -27.43 -4.54 -4.18
N ILE A 45 -28.44 -3.71 -4.46
CA ILE A 45 -28.58 -2.37 -3.89
C ILE A 45 -28.73 -2.43 -2.37
N PHE A 46 -29.64 -3.26 -1.85
CA PHE A 46 -29.79 -3.47 -0.40
C PHE A 46 -28.47 -3.90 0.24
N ALA A 47 -27.78 -4.84 -0.38
CA ALA A 47 -26.55 -5.37 0.17
C ALA A 47 -25.42 -4.36 0.21
N LEU A 48 -25.40 -3.36 -0.66
CA LEU A 48 -24.31 -2.38 -0.74
C LEU A 48 -24.67 -1.04 -0.10
N THR A 49 -25.94 -0.66 -0.02
CA THR A 49 -26.41 0.63 0.52
C THR A 49 -27.24 0.51 1.80
N GLY A 50 -27.71 -0.69 2.13
CA GLY A 50 -28.61 -0.92 3.28
C GLY A 50 -30.05 -0.49 3.03
N HIS A 51 -30.36 0.11 1.88
CA HIS A 51 -31.71 0.54 1.54
C HIS A 51 -32.60 -0.63 1.12
N PHE A 52 -33.79 -0.72 1.71
CA PHE A 52 -34.80 -1.68 1.31
C PHE A 52 -36.21 -1.09 1.44
N PRO A 53 -37.15 -1.53 0.58
CA PRO A 53 -38.54 -1.17 0.72
C PRO A 53 -39.19 -1.92 1.87
N ASP A 54 -40.20 -1.31 2.48
CA ASP A 54 -41.03 -1.92 3.51
C ASP A 54 -41.57 -3.27 3.01
N PRO A 55 -41.29 -4.38 3.72
CA PRO A 55 -41.76 -5.70 3.34
C PRO A 55 -43.29 -5.81 3.32
N GLU A 56 -43.98 -5.00 4.12
CA GLU A 56 -45.44 -4.98 4.21
C GLU A 56 -46.09 -4.09 3.14
N ASP A 57 -45.32 -3.18 2.54
CA ASP A 57 -45.79 -2.28 1.49
C ASP A 57 -45.45 -2.82 0.09
N GLN A 58 -46.44 -3.45 -0.54
CA GLN A 58 -46.35 -3.88 -1.94
C GLN A 58 -46.85 -2.82 -2.93
N GLY A 59 -47.06 -1.58 -2.48
CA GLY A 59 -47.45 -0.47 -3.33
C GLY A 59 -46.40 -0.13 -4.40
N PRO A 60 -46.77 0.69 -5.40
CA PRO A 60 -45.86 1.09 -6.48
C PRO A 60 -44.68 1.95 -6.00
N ASN A 61 -44.83 2.66 -4.88
CA ASN A 61 -43.79 3.46 -4.23
C ASN A 61 -43.74 3.10 -2.75
N PRO A 62 -43.16 1.94 -2.40
CA PRO A 62 -43.14 1.47 -1.02
C PRO A 62 -42.31 2.41 -0.16
N ARG A 63 -42.70 2.55 1.12
CA ARG A 63 -41.86 3.24 2.10
C ARG A 63 -40.46 2.62 2.13
N MET A 64 -39.41 3.43 2.22
CA MET A 64 -38.03 2.97 2.26
C MET A 64 -37.47 2.99 3.69
N TYR A 65 -36.62 2.02 4.01
CA TYR A 65 -35.85 1.94 5.24
C TYR A 65 -34.35 1.77 4.96
N ARG A 66 -33.54 2.02 5.98
CA ARG A 66 -32.10 1.69 6.03
C ARG A 66 -31.83 0.68 7.12
N ALA A 67 -31.22 -0.44 6.76
CA ALA A 67 -30.84 -1.46 7.73
C ALA A 67 -29.69 -0.98 8.62
N ALA A 68 -29.94 -0.88 9.93
CA ALA A 68 -28.90 -0.77 10.93
C ALA A 68 -28.68 -2.12 11.59
N PHE A 69 -27.41 -2.48 11.78
CA PHE A 69 -27.08 -3.71 12.47
C PHE A 69 -27.24 -3.55 13.98
N ASP A 70 -28.11 -4.39 14.53
CA ASP A 70 -28.34 -4.49 15.96
C ASP A 70 -27.74 -5.79 16.52
N ILE A 71 -26.90 -5.62 17.55
CA ILE A 71 -26.25 -6.72 18.28
C ILE A 71 -26.90 -6.99 19.63
N SER A 72 -27.96 -6.24 19.99
CA SER A 72 -28.62 -6.33 21.30
C SER A 72 -29.16 -7.74 21.60
N THR A 73 -29.52 -8.49 20.55
CA THR A 73 -30.04 -9.87 20.64
C THR A 73 -28.94 -10.94 20.60
N CYS A 74 -27.69 -10.59 20.31
CA CYS A 74 -26.57 -11.52 20.14
C CYS A 74 -25.81 -11.83 21.46
N THR A 75 -26.48 -11.70 22.61
CA THR A 75 -25.87 -11.94 23.93
C THR A 75 -25.62 -13.43 24.20
N LEU A 76 -24.56 -13.76 24.94
CA LEU A 76 -24.25 -15.15 25.32
C LEU A 76 -25.40 -15.74 26.18
N PRO A 77 -26.06 -16.83 25.76
CA PRO A 77 -27.21 -17.38 26.47
C PRO A 77 -26.77 -18.20 27.70
N ALA A 78 -27.68 -18.35 28.64
CA ALA A 78 -27.49 -19.27 29.77
C ALA A 78 -27.38 -20.72 29.25
N GLY A 79 -26.31 -21.42 29.64
CA GLY A 79 -26.05 -22.81 29.22
C GLY A 79 -25.10 -22.97 28.01
N MET A 80 -24.60 -21.87 27.43
CA MET A 80 -23.52 -21.95 26.44
C MET A 80 -22.23 -22.48 27.08
N VAL A 81 -21.56 -23.41 26.40
CA VAL A 81 -20.28 -23.97 26.86
C VAL A 81 -19.17 -23.05 26.39
N ILE A 82 -18.50 -22.38 27.31
CA ILE A 82 -17.34 -21.52 27.02
C ILE A 82 -16.06 -22.24 27.42
N ARG A 83 -15.07 -22.21 26.53
CA ARG A 83 -13.75 -22.79 26.74
C ARG A 83 -12.69 -21.70 26.66
N GLN A 84 -11.70 -21.80 27.53
CA GLN A 84 -10.54 -20.91 27.55
C GLN A 84 -9.27 -21.73 27.44
N LYS A 85 -8.44 -21.37 26.47
CA LYS A 85 -7.08 -21.90 26.30
C LYS A 85 -6.10 -20.76 26.55
N CYS A 86 -4.97 -21.03 27.19
CA CYS A 86 -3.91 -20.05 27.35
C CYS A 86 -2.60 -20.58 26.75
N ASP A 87 -1.80 -19.71 26.17
CA ASP A 87 -0.50 -20.05 25.61
C ASP A 87 0.48 -18.87 25.71
N ILE A 88 1.75 -19.19 25.50
CA ILE A 88 2.83 -18.21 25.38
C ILE A 88 3.14 -18.10 23.88
N ASP A 89 2.86 -16.95 23.26
CA ASP A 89 3.03 -16.77 21.81
C ASP A 89 4.48 -16.40 21.45
N SER A 90 5.10 -15.55 22.28
CA SER A 90 6.47 -15.11 22.06
C SER A 90 7.21 -14.78 23.37
N ILE A 91 8.53 -14.86 23.30
CA ILE A 91 9.47 -14.48 24.35
C ILE A 91 10.46 -13.53 23.72
N ILE A 92 10.68 -12.39 24.34
CA ILE A 92 11.62 -11.36 23.88
C ILE A 92 12.46 -10.92 25.06
N ALA A 93 13.77 -10.77 24.88
CA ALA A 93 14.63 -10.20 25.91
C ALA A 93 15.62 -9.19 25.32
N ILE A 94 15.78 -8.05 25.98
CA ILE A 94 16.86 -7.09 25.70
C ILE A 94 18.02 -7.41 26.64
N ILE A 95 19.22 -7.54 26.09
CA ILE A 95 20.42 -7.94 26.82
C ILE A 95 21.47 -6.86 26.60
N LEU A 96 21.78 -6.09 27.66
CA LEU A 96 22.83 -5.06 27.63
C LEU A 96 24.20 -5.63 28.03
N GLY A 97 24.22 -6.68 28.84
CA GLY A 97 25.42 -7.43 29.23
C GLY A 97 25.58 -8.75 28.48
N ASN A 98 25.90 -9.81 29.23
CA ASN A 98 26.02 -11.17 28.69
C ASN A 98 24.65 -11.86 28.67
N LEU A 99 24.35 -12.61 27.60
CA LEU A 99 23.22 -13.54 27.59
C LEU A 99 23.41 -14.57 28.72
N PRO A 100 22.45 -14.76 29.63
CA PRO A 100 22.56 -15.67 30.77
C PRO A 100 22.34 -17.13 30.34
N LEU A 101 23.17 -17.63 29.43
CA LEU A 101 23.09 -18.99 28.87
C LEU A 101 23.63 -20.01 29.88
N LYS A 102 22.87 -21.09 30.14
CA LYS A 102 23.32 -22.16 31.03
C LYS A 102 24.46 -22.98 30.42
N PRO A 103 25.39 -23.52 31.23
CA PRO A 103 26.60 -24.20 30.76
C PRO A 103 26.36 -25.39 29.82
N ASN A 104 25.23 -26.09 29.99
CA ASN A 104 24.89 -27.32 29.27
C ASN A 104 24.19 -27.08 27.92
N PHE A 105 23.94 -25.83 27.53
CA PHE A 105 23.36 -25.46 26.24
C PHE A 105 24.43 -24.96 25.28
N VAL A 106 24.06 -24.77 24.01
CA VAL A 106 24.99 -24.36 22.95
C VAL A 106 24.46 -23.09 22.30
N PHE A 107 25.35 -22.12 22.12
CA PHE A 107 25.12 -20.94 21.31
C PHE A 107 25.65 -21.16 19.90
N ASP A 108 24.78 -21.02 18.91
CA ASP A 108 25.10 -21.19 17.50
C ASP A 108 25.34 -19.81 16.88
N TYR A 109 26.60 -19.43 16.67
CA TYR A 109 26.98 -18.13 16.09
C TYR A 109 26.89 -18.12 14.56
N PHE A 110 26.35 -17.04 13.98
CA PHE A 110 26.25 -16.83 12.53
C PHE A 110 26.93 -15.52 12.13
N MET A 111 27.88 -15.58 11.19
CA MET A 111 28.68 -14.41 10.81
C MET A 111 28.19 -13.67 9.57
N LEU A 112 27.52 -14.36 8.64
CA LEU A 112 27.16 -13.77 7.35
C LEU A 112 25.86 -12.97 7.46
N ALA A 113 25.83 -11.84 6.76
CA ALA A 113 24.66 -10.98 6.71
C ALA A 113 23.48 -11.74 6.08
N ASP A 114 22.29 -11.62 6.68
CA ASP A 114 21.06 -12.14 6.12
C ASP A 114 19.91 -11.19 6.43
N ILE A 115 19.41 -10.54 5.37
CA ILE A 115 18.34 -9.55 5.47
C ILE A 115 17.05 -10.14 6.03
N ARG A 116 16.80 -11.46 5.86
CA ARG A 116 15.59 -12.14 6.36
C ARG A 116 15.51 -12.14 7.88
N HIS A 117 16.65 -12.03 8.55
CA HIS A 117 16.73 -11.95 10.00
C HIS A 117 16.80 -10.51 10.52
N THR A 118 16.70 -9.49 9.66
CA THR A 118 16.66 -8.09 10.09
C THR A 118 15.29 -7.76 10.69
N LEU A 119 15.28 -7.14 11.86
CA LEU A 119 14.06 -6.68 12.49
C LEU A 119 13.55 -5.42 11.80
N ASN A 120 12.51 -5.56 10.97
CA ASN A 120 11.91 -4.46 10.21
C ASN A 120 10.58 -3.95 10.78
N SER A 121 10.04 -4.62 11.80
CA SER A 121 8.76 -4.29 12.42
C SER A 121 8.92 -4.03 13.91
N ASN A 122 8.07 -3.16 14.44
CA ASN A 122 8.09 -2.82 15.85
C ASN A 122 7.87 -4.07 16.72
N LEU A 123 8.69 -4.22 17.76
CA LEU A 123 8.50 -5.22 18.82
C LEU A 123 7.66 -4.68 19.97
N HIS A 124 7.03 -3.50 19.84
CA HIS A 124 6.13 -2.90 20.84
C HIS A 124 6.68 -3.00 22.28
N ILE A 125 7.98 -2.75 22.41
CA ILE A 125 8.69 -2.58 23.68
C ILE A 125 9.01 -1.09 23.76
N PRO A 126 8.66 -0.39 24.85
CA PRO A 126 8.89 1.03 25.01
C PRO A 126 10.38 1.36 25.04
N GLY A 127 10.75 2.47 24.43
CA GLY A 127 12.12 2.95 24.36
C GLY A 127 12.22 4.31 23.65
N ILE A 128 13.31 5.03 23.88
CA ILE A 128 13.57 6.35 23.25
C ILE A 128 13.62 6.21 21.71
N VAL A 129 14.18 5.08 21.23
CA VAL A 129 14.19 4.71 19.81
C VAL A 129 13.62 3.31 19.68
N PRO A 130 12.60 3.08 18.82
CA PRO A 130 12.09 1.74 18.55
C PRO A 130 13.18 0.80 18.01
N LEU A 131 13.27 -0.43 18.54
CA LEU A 131 14.34 -1.38 18.18
C LEU A 131 14.49 -1.59 16.67
N HIS A 132 13.39 -1.71 15.94
CA HIS A 132 13.39 -1.93 14.49
C HIS A 132 14.00 -0.77 13.67
N MET A 133 14.15 0.42 14.27
CA MET A 133 14.81 1.57 13.66
C MET A 133 16.32 1.58 13.90
N ILE A 134 16.81 0.75 14.82
CA ILE A 134 18.24 0.63 15.12
C ILE A 134 18.85 -0.40 14.15
N PRO A 135 20.00 -0.10 13.50
CA PRO A 135 20.66 -1.05 12.61
C PRO A 135 20.98 -2.37 13.31
N ASN A 136 20.57 -3.49 12.70
CA ASN A 136 20.65 -4.80 13.31
C ASN A 136 20.93 -5.91 12.29
N CYS A 137 21.39 -7.05 12.82
CA CYS A 137 21.58 -8.27 12.06
C CYS A 137 21.40 -9.49 12.98
N ARG A 138 21.29 -10.68 12.38
CA ARG A 138 21.44 -11.93 13.12
C ARG A 138 22.83 -12.00 13.74
N PHE A 139 22.88 -12.46 14.98
CA PHE A 139 24.11 -12.73 15.70
C PHE A 139 24.24 -14.21 16.02
N GLY A 140 23.19 -14.83 16.53
CA GLY A 140 23.20 -16.24 16.90
C GLY A 140 21.84 -16.87 17.09
N GLU A 141 21.83 -18.15 17.46
CA GLU A 141 20.64 -18.88 17.89
C GLU A 141 20.95 -19.80 19.08
N VAL A 142 19.94 -20.07 19.91
CA VAL A 142 19.98 -21.05 21.00
C VAL A 142 18.64 -21.78 21.03
N GLU A 143 18.57 -23.09 20.79
CA GLU A 143 17.30 -23.86 20.91
C GLU A 143 16.09 -23.21 20.18
N GLY A 144 16.34 -22.64 19.00
CA GLY A 144 15.34 -21.94 18.18
C GLY A 144 15.01 -20.50 18.63
N PHE A 145 15.67 -19.97 19.67
CA PHE A 145 15.67 -18.54 19.96
C PHE A 145 16.62 -17.83 18.99
N LEU A 146 16.11 -16.83 18.26
CA LEU A 146 16.89 -15.96 17.41
C LEU A 146 17.50 -14.84 18.24
N ILE A 147 18.80 -14.63 18.08
CA ILE A 147 19.54 -13.59 18.79
C ILE A 147 20.08 -12.63 17.74
N ARG A 148 19.69 -11.37 17.86
CA ARG A 148 20.12 -10.27 16.98
C ARG A 148 21.04 -9.33 17.74
N SER A 149 22.04 -8.80 17.05
CA SER A 149 22.84 -7.69 17.55
C SER A 149 22.33 -6.39 16.94
N PHE A 150 22.21 -5.36 17.77
CA PHE A 150 21.81 -4.01 17.37
C PHE A 150 22.96 -3.05 17.66
N PHE A 151 23.14 -2.08 16.76
CA PHE A 151 24.28 -1.16 16.76
C PHE A 151 23.79 0.29 16.78
N PRO A 152 23.55 0.88 17.97
CA PRO A 152 23.10 2.27 18.09
C PRO A 152 24.04 3.29 17.44
N GLY A 153 25.34 3.02 17.41
CA GLY A 153 26.34 3.89 16.78
C GLY A 153 26.20 4.04 15.26
N LEU A 154 25.35 3.23 14.61
CA LEU A 154 25.05 3.31 13.18
C LEU A 154 23.77 4.10 12.86
N ILE A 155 23.05 4.59 13.89
CA ILE A 155 21.86 5.42 13.67
C ILE A 155 22.29 6.71 12.95
N GLY A 156 21.74 6.94 11.76
CA GLY A 156 22.07 8.11 10.95
C GLY A 156 23.33 7.98 10.09
N ASP A 157 23.97 6.80 10.02
CA ASP A 157 25.11 6.58 9.13
C ASP A 157 24.74 6.81 7.65
N GLU A 158 25.53 7.63 6.95
CA GLU A 158 25.24 8.01 5.56
C GLU A 158 25.22 6.81 4.60
N ARG A 159 26.02 5.78 4.84
CA ARG A 159 26.09 4.59 3.98
C ARG A 159 24.81 3.79 4.10
N LEU A 160 24.25 3.66 5.30
CA LEU A 160 22.96 3.01 5.53
C LEU A 160 21.80 3.85 4.99
N SER A 161 21.89 5.18 5.06
CA SER A 161 20.85 6.09 4.55
C SER A 161 20.57 5.94 3.06
N ARG A 162 21.58 5.50 2.29
CA ARG A 162 21.51 5.23 0.83
C ARG A 162 20.91 3.86 0.51
N GLN A 163 20.76 2.99 1.50
CA GLN A 163 20.17 1.66 1.33
C GLN A 163 18.64 1.74 1.40
N LYS A 164 17.97 0.80 0.71
CA LYS A 164 16.51 0.65 0.80
C LYS A 164 16.07 0.31 2.23
N ASN A 165 16.84 -0.54 2.92
CA ASN A 165 16.56 -0.92 4.30
C ASN A 165 17.61 -0.31 5.24
N LYS A 166 17.29 0.84 5.83
CA LYS A 166 18.25 1.66 6.61
C LYS A 166 18.74 1.00 7.90
N ASN A 167 18.01 0.02 8.41
CA ASN A 167 18.31 -0.74 9.62
C ASN A 167 19.05 -2.06 9.33
N TYR A 168 19.39 -2.37 8.07
CA TYR A 168 20.15 -3.57 7.74
C TYR A 168 21.65 -3.32 7.85
N VAL A 169 22.36 -4.15 8.61
CA VAL A 169 23.83 -4.09 8.70
C VAL A 169 24.46 -4.95 7.59
N SER A 170 25.13 -4.30 6.65
CA SER A 170 25.74 -4.95 5.49
C SER A 170 27.08 -5.64 5.81
N GLU A 171 27.57 -6.45 4.86
CA GLU A 171 28.88 -7.11 4.94
C GLU A 171 30.05 -6.13 5.13
N GLU A 172 29.90 -4.88 4.69
CA GLU A 172 30.91 -3.81 4.88
C GLU A 172 31.23 -3.60 6.37
N PHE A 173 30.21 -3.70 7.23
CA PHE A 173 30.35 -3.56 8.67
C PHE A 173 30.67 -4.89 9.36
N LEU A 174 30.06 -5.99 8.90
CA LEU A 174 30.26 -7.30 9.54
C LEU A 174 31.65 -7.88 9.31
N ARG A 175 32.30 -7.57 8.18
CA ARG A 175 33.68 -8.01 7.90
C ARG A 175 34.68 -7.52 8.95
N PRO A 176 34.84 -6.20 9.20
CA PRO A 176 35.77 -5.74 10.23
C PRO A 176 35.34 -6.20 11.63
N LEU A 177 34.04 -6.24 11.95
CA LEU A 177 33.57 -6.76 13.24
C LEU A 177 34.01 -8.21 13.46
N TYR A 178 33.90 -9.07 12.44
CA TYR A 178 34.35 -10.44 12.53
C TYR A 178 35.88 -10.55 12.64
N ASP A 179 36.61 -9.96 11.69
CA ASP A 179 38.06 -10.14 11.57
C ASP A 179 38.83 -9.53 12.76
N LEU A 180 38.36 -8.41 13.30
CA LEU A 180 39.06 -7.64 14.34
C LEU A 180 38.58 -7.95 15.77
N ALA A 181 37.34 -8.40 15.98
CA ALA A 181 36.84 -8.70 17.33
C ALA A 181 36.42 -10.17 17.51
N ILE A 182 35.46 -10.66 16.71
CA ILE A 182 34.85 -11.98 16.95
C ILE A 182 35.86 -13.11 16.74
N ARG A 183 36.67 -13.03 15.68
CA ARG A 183 37.71 -14.01 15.40
C ARG A 183 38.82 -13.97 16.45
N GLN A 184 39.17 -12.78 16.94
CA GLN A 184 40.18 -12.62 17.99
C GLN A 184 39.70 -13.25 19.30
N ALA A 185 38.46 -12.98 19.71
CA ALA A 185 37.83 -13.63 20.85
C ALA A 185 37.77 -15.15 20.70
N ALA A 186 37.49 -15.65 19.49
CA ALA A 186 37.47 -17.10 19.23
C ALA A 186 38.84 -17.77 19.39
N ASN A 187 39.98 -17.05 19.37
CA ASN A 187 41.30 -17.63 19.66
C ASN A 187 41.46 -18.02 21.14
N ASN A 188 40.67 -17.43 22.04
CA ASN A 188 40.71 -17.73 23.47
C ASN A 188 39.81 -18.91 23.86
N LEU A 189 39.02 -19.44 22.91
CA LEU A 189 38.24 -20.66 23.10
C LEU A 189 39.14 -21.92 23.05
N PRO A 190 38.69 -23.05 23.63
CA PRO A 190 39.38 -24.33 23.47
C PRO A 190 39.65 -24.67 22.00
N GLY A 191 40.78 -25.31 21.73
CA GLY A 191 41.27 -25.50 20.36
C GLY A 191 40.30 -26.27 19.45
N ASP A 192 39.51 -27.19 19.96
CA ASP A 192 38.49 -27.94 19.21
C ASP A 192 37.28 -27.09 18.80
N VAL A 193 36.97 -26.03 19.56
CA VAL A 193 35.93 -25.05 19.25
C VAL A 193 36.50 -23.97 18.31
N SER A 194 37.66 -23.41 18.66
CA SER A 194 38.32 -22.34 17.90
C SER A 194 38.62 -22.73 16.44
N ARG A 195 39.04 -23.99 16.19
CA ARG A 195 39.33 -24.51 14.83
C ARG A 195 38.14 -24.50 13.88
N ARG A 196 36.91 -24.38 14.39
CA ARG A 196 35.69 -24.32 13.56
C ARG A 196 35.45 -22.93 12.98
N PHE A 197 36.10 -21.90 13.52
CA PHE A 197 35.99 -20.53 13.05
C PHE A 197 36.88 -20.30 11.80
N PRO A 198 36.31 -19.81 10.68
CA PRO A 198 37.06 -19.39 9.51
C PRO A 198 38.12 -18.35 9.86
N ALA A 199 39.28 -18.39 9.19
CA ALA A 199 40.35 -17.45 9.50
C ALA A 199 39.97 -15.98 9.24
N THR A 200 39.11 -15.72 8.24
CA THR A 200 38.57 -14.40 7.92
C THR A 200 37.10 -14.50 7.50
N PHE A 201 36.38 -13.38 7.51
CA PHE A 201 35.02 -13.29 6.97
C PHE A 201 34.96 -13.75 5.50
N GLY A 202 35.96 -13.34 4.70
CA GLY A 202 36.08 -13.73 3.29
C GLY A 202 36.18 -15.24 3.07
N ASN A 203 36.79 -15.98 4.01
CA ASN A 203 36.89 -17.44 3.92
C ASN A 203 35.54 -18.13 4.17
N GLU A 204 34.69 -17.58 5.05
CA GLU A 204 33.32 -18.08 5.19
C GLU A 204 32.49 -17.76 3.96
N MET A 205 32.64 -16.56 3.39
CA MET A 205 31.97 -16.21 2.12
C MET A 205 32.36 -17.17 1.00
N PHE A 206 33.64 -17.51 0.88
CA PHE A 206 34.11 -18.53 -0.07
C PHE A 206 33.45 -19.89 0.17
N ARG A 207 33.36 -20.34 1.44
CA ARG A 207 32.68 -21.59 1.79
C ARG A 207 31.17 -21.56 1.49
N ALA A 208 30.53 -20.43 1.75
CA ALA A 208 29.09 -20.27 1.65
C ALA A 208 28.60 -19.99 0.22
N ALA A 209 29.49 -19.51 -0.66
CA ALA A 209 29.23 -19.38 -2.08
C ALA A 209 29.07 -20.77 -2.71
N GLY A 210 27.90 -21.04 -3.29
CA GLY A 210 27.70 -22.25 -4.09
C GLY A 210 28.54 -22.21 -5.37
N ASN A 211 28.93 -23.38 -5.88
CA ASN A 211 29.49 -23.51 -7.23
C ASN A 211 28.36 -23.31 -8.26
N ALA A 212 27.95 -22.06 -8.52
CA ALA A 212 27.00 -21.76 -9.59
C ALA A 212 27.71 -21.77 -10.96
N GLN A 213 28.10 -22.96 -11.41
CA GLN A 213 28.19 -23.28 -12.83
C GLN A 213 27.03 -24.22 -13.18
N ASP A 214 25.81 -23.69 -13.15
CA ASP A 214 24.71 -24.32 -13.87
C ASP A 214 24.76 -23.80 -15.33
N GLU A 215 24.79 -24.74 -16.27
CA GLU A 215 24.95 -24.55 -17.73
C GLU A 215 23.81 -23.77 -18.42
N ALA A 216 22.98 -23.04 -17.66
CA ALA A 216 21.77 -22.36 -18.14
C ALA A 216 21.80 -20.83 -18.00
N GLY A 217 22.95 -20.19 -17.76
CA GLY A 217 23.13 -18.74 -17.92
C GLY A 217 22.32 -17.82 -16.99
N GLU A 218 21.47 -18.36 -16.11
CA GLU A 218 20.77 -17.63 -15.05
C GLU A 218 21.32 -18.08 -13.70
N ALA A 219 22.43 -17.48 -13.31
CA ALA A 219 22.99 -17.64 -11.97
C ALA A 219 22.06 -16.95 -10.96
N HIS A 220 21.04 -17.66 -10.48
CA HIS A 220 20.32 -17.27 -9.27
C HIS A 220 21.23 -17.51 -8.07
N ALA A 221 21.88 -16.45 -7.57
CA ALA A 221 22.57 -16.50 -6.30
C ALA A 221 21.53 -16.66 -5.18
N GLY A 222 21.22 -17.90 -4.80
CA GLY A 222 20.46 -18.17 -3.58
C GLY A 222 21.16 -17.60 -2.35
N PRO A 223 20.45 -17.46 -1.20
CA PRO A 223 21.08 -17.02 0.04
C PRO A 223 22.29 -17.90 0.37
N ALA A 224 23.41 -17.27 0.71
CA ALA A 224 24.66 -17.97 1.00
C ALA A 224 24.41 -19.08 2.05
N GLN A 225 24.88 -20.30 1.79
CA GLN A 225 24.64 -21.41 2.71
C GLN A 225 25.40 -21.16 4.00
N GLN A 226 24.72 -20.78 5.08
CA GLN A 226 25.37 -20.46 6.36
C GLN A 226 25.62 -21.72 7.20
N SER A 227 26.74 -21.73 7.94
CA SER A 227 27.06 -22.80 8.90
C SER A 227 27.30 -22.20 10.27
N ALA A 228 26.53 -22.64 11.26
CA ALA A 228 26.64 -22.11 12.61
C ALA A 228 27.96 -22.53 13.27
N LYS A 229 28.58 -21.62 14.03
CA LYS A 229 29.75 -21.94 14.85
C LYS A 229 29.29 -22.15 16.28
N ARG A 230 29.32 -23.42 16.68
CA ARG A 230 28.78 -23.90 17.96
C ARG A 230 29.73 -23.55 19.11
N ILE A 231 29.24 -22.77 20.07
CA ILE A 231 29.96 -22.37 21.28
C ILE A 231 29.24 -22.99 22.49
N PRO A 232 29.88 -23.92 23.23
CA PRO A 232 29.32 -24.43 24.47
C PRO A 232 29.05 -23.30 25.48
N GLY A 233 27.92 -23.36 26.16
CA GLY A 233 27.43 -22.28 27.04
C GLY A 233 28.41 -21.91 28.14
N GLN A 234 29.18 -22.88 28.66
CA GLN A 234 30.21 -22.61 29.67
C GLN A 234 31.34 -21.67 29.21
N TYR A 235 31.55 -21.51 27.89
CA TYR A 235 32.57 -20.63 27.32
C TYR A 235 32.00 -19.31 26.79
N TYR A 236 30.68 -19.22 26.63
CA TYR A 236 30.03 -18.07 26.02
C TYR A 236 30.29 -16.74 26.77
N PRO A 237 30.18 -16.65 28.11
CA PRO A 237 30.39 -15.39 28.81
C PRO A 237 31.80 -14.81 28.63
N ALA A 238 32.83 -15.66 28.68
CA ALA A 238 34.21 -15.25 28.47
C ALA A 238 34.45 -14.79 27.02
N TRP A 239 33.89 -15.51 26.06
CA TRP A 239 33.99 -15.16 24.64
C TRP A 239 33.30 -13.83 24.31
N MET A 240 32.11 -13.56 24.87
CA MET A 240 31.42 -12.28 24.68
C MET A 240 32.15 -11.12 25.34
N ALA A 241 32.71 -11.32 26.54
CA ALA A 241 33.53 -10.30 27.21
C ALA A 241 34.77 -9.95 26.37
N ASP A 242 35.42 -10.94 25.76
CA ASP A 242 36.51 -10.71 24.83
C ASP A 242 36.08 -9.92 23.58
N ILE A 243 34.91 -10.23 23.00
CA ILE A 243 34.36 -9.46 21.86
C ILE A 243 34.17 -8.00 22.25
N GLN A 244 33.52 -7.73 23.38
CA GLN A 244 33.27 -6.37 23.86
C GLN A 244 34.58 -5.61 24.07
N ARG A 245 35.56 -6.24 24.72
CA ARG A 245 36.91 -5.67 24.89
C ARG A 245 37.56 -5.32 23.55
N PHE A 246 37.57 -6.24 22.58
CA PHE A 246 38.18 -5.96 21.27
C PHE A 246 37.43 -4.87 20.50
N VAL A 247 36.10 -4.77 20.62
CA VAL A 247 35.31 -3.69 20.04
C VAL A 247 35.69 -2.33 20.66
N GLU A 248 35.90 -2.27 21.97
CA GLU A 248 36.31 -1.04 22.68
C GLU A 248 37.76 -0.63 22.40
N GLU A 249 38.66 -1.59 22.27
CA GLU A 249 40.09 -1.36 22.04
C GLU A 249 40.44 -1.05 20.56
N THR A 250 39.54 -1.35 19.61
CA THR A 250 39.78 -1.22 18.16
C THR A 250 39.11 0.03 17.59
N PRO A 251 39.86 1.07 17.16
CA PRO A 251 39.29 2.32 16.64
C PRO A 251 38.31 2.15 15.46
N GLU A 252 38.57 1.19 14.58
CA GLU A 252 37.74 0.87 13.40
C GLU A 252 36.35 0.33 13.79
N LEU A 253 36.17 -0.12 15.03
CA LEU A 253 34.93 -0.68 15.56
C LEU A 253 34.18 0.27 16.49
N VAL A 254 34.55 1.55 16.55
CA VAL A 254 33.89 2.56 17.43
C VAL A 254 32.37 2.62 17.23
N TRP A 255 31.88 2.34 16.01
CA TRP A 255 30.45 2.30 15.69
C TRP A 255 29.70 1.12 16.34
N ALA A 256 30.42 0.07 16.72
CA ALA A 256 29.88 -1.13 17.36
C ALA A 256 29.94 -1.06 18.90
N VAL A 257 30.56 -0.02 19.47
CA VAL A 257 30.57 0.22 20.91
C VAL A 257 29.14 0.39 21.41
N GLY A 258 28.81 -0.27 22.52
CA GLY A 258 27.44 -0.30 23.06
C GLY A 258 26.50 -1.20 22.26
N MET A 259 27.02 -2.18 21.52
CA MET A 259 26.21 -3.24 20.90
C MET A 259 25.30 -3.90 21.95
N ILE A 260 24.00 -3.95 21.66
CA ILE A 260 23.01 -4.64 22.48
C ILE A 260 22.56 -5.92 21.77
N LEU A 261 22.21 -6.95 22.54
CA LEU A 261 21.61 -8.17 22.00
C LEU A 261 20.11 -8.17 22.28
N VAL A 262 19.33 -8.68 21.32
CA VAL A 262 17.91 -8.98 21.54
C VAL A 262 17.66 -10.43 21.19
N LEU A 263 17.14 -11.16 22.16
CA LEU A 263 16.67 -12.52 22.02
C LEU A 263 15.18 -12.51 21.66
N GLU A 264 14.77 -13.35 20.73
CA GLU A 264 13.39 -13.48 20.29
C GLU A 264 13.05 -14.93 19.92
N LYS A 265 11.91 -15.42 20.40
CA LYS A 265 11.27 -16.63 19.88
C LYS A 265 9.80 -16.36 19.67
N LYS A 266 9.32 -16.55 18.44
CA LYS A 266 7.95 -16.23 17.98
C LYS A 266 7.21 -17.48 17.52
N GLY A 267 5.89 -17.39 17.46
CA GLY A 267 5.03 -18.44 16.90
C GLY A 267 4.92 -19.65 17.82
N MET A 268 5.12 -19.46 19.12
CA MET A 268 5.09 -20.53 20.10
C MET A 268 3.66 -21.01 20.40
N LYS A 269 2.61 -20.30 19.99
CA LYS A 269 1.22 -20.75 20.10
C LYS A 269 0.89 -22.10 19.41
N ASN A 270 1.79 -22.56 18.53
CA ASN A 270 1.64 -23.83 17.81
C ASN A 270 2.45 -25.00 18.41
N ILE A 271 3.25 -24.76 19.46
CA ILE A 271 4.01 -25.81 20.14
C ILE A 271 3.31 -26.24 21.42
N ARG A 272 3.21 -27.55 21.62
CA ARG A 272 2.56 -28.15 22.81
C ARG A 272 3.17 -27.68 24.14
N ASP A 273 4.43 -27.25 24.12
CA ASP A 273 5.16 -26.82 25.32
C ASP A 273 4.77 -25.43 25.82
N SER A 274 4.11 -24.60 25.01
CA SER A 274 3.58 -23.29 25.43
C SER A 274 2.13 -23.38 25.95
N ASP A 275 1.39 -24.41 25.55
CA ASP A 275 -0.03 -24.56 25.85
C ASP A 275 -0.28 -24.89 27.32
N HIS A 276 -1.20 -24.16 27.95
CA HIS A 276 -1.67 -24.42 29.31
C HIS A 276 -3.10 -23.90 29.54
N LEU A 277 -3.67 -24.21 30.70
CA LEU A 277 -4.92 -23.59 31.13
C LEU A 277 -4.61 -22.21 31.74
N PRO A 278 -5.50 -21.21 31.59
CA PRO A 278 -5.38 -19.99 32.37
C PRO A 278 -5.57 -20.32 33.86
N PRO A 279 -4.73 -19.80 34.78
CA PRO A 279 -4.90 -20.00 36.22
C PRO A 279 -6.20 -19.37 36.72
N GLU A 280 -6.88 -20.00 37.67
CA GLU A 280 -8.07 -19.44 38.30
C GLU A 280 -7.76 -18.24 39.21
N GLU A 281 -6.58 -18.26 39.85
CA GLU A 281 -6.11 -17.26 40.80
C GLU A 281 -4.65 -16.88 40.49
N PRO A 282 -4.16 -15.73 40.99
CA PRO A 282 -2.75 -15.36 40.88
C PRO A 282 -1.81 -16.46 41.39
N LEU A 283 -0.71 -16.68 40.67
CA LEU A 283 0.23 -17.78 40.96
C LEU A 283 1.21 -17.46 42.09
N ALA A 284 1.31 -16.19 42.51
CA ALA A 284 2.19 -15.76 43.58
C ALA A 284 1.55 -16.01 44.95
N ILE A 285 2.17 -16.87 45.74
CA ILE A 285 1.84 -17.15 47.14
C ILE A 285 2.72 -16.25 48.01
N ASP A 286 2.13 -15.44 48.87
CA ASP A 286 2.82 -14.52 49.78
C ASP A 286 3.81 -13.55 49.08
N GLY A 287 3.42 -13.04 47.91
CA GLY A 287 4.12 -11.97 47.18
C GLY A 287 5.39 -12.38 46.42
N ASN A 288 6.05 -13.48 46.80
CA ASN A 288 7.34 -13.87 46.22
C ASN A 288 7.43 -15.34 45.77
N LEU A 289 6.59 -16.26 46.27
CA LEU A 289 6.69 -17.68 45.91
C LEU A 289 5.70 -18.03 44.79
N ILE A 290 6.21 -18.18 43.57
CA ILE A 290 5.38 -18.59 42.42
C ILE A 290 5.13 -20.10 42.47
N ASP A 291 3.87 -20.55 42.39
CA ASP A 291 3.52 -21.98 42.41
C ASP A 291 4.26 -22.76 41.31
N PRO A 292 5.22 -23.63 41.67
CA PRO A 292 6.03 -24.36 40.71
C PRO A 292 5.26 -25.49 40.00
N ARG A 293 4.09 -25.89 40.53
CA ARG A 293 3.29 -27.01 40.01
C ARG A 293 2.26 -26.56 38.98
N ASN A 294 1.94 -25.27 38.92
CA ASN A 294 1.00 -24.73 37.94
C ASN A 294 1.48 -25.00 36.51
N SER A 295 0.54 -25.28 35.60
CA SER A 295 0.82 -25.58 34.19
C SER A 295 1.51 -24.42 33.47
N ARG A 296 1.12 -23.17 33.72
CA ARG A 296 1.78 -21.96 33.19
C ARG A 296 3.24 -21.90 33.63
N THR A 297 3.50 -22.01 34.93
CA THR A 297 4.87 -21.96 35.49
C THR A 297 5.76 -23.03 34.86
N ARG A 298 5.25 -24.25 34.67
CA ARG A 298 5.98 -25.33 33.99
C ARG A 298 6.26 -25.03 32.51
N ALA A 299 5.28 -24.48 31.78
CA ALA A 299 5.45 -24.10 30.38
C ALA A 299 6.54 -23.03 30.23
N ILE A 300 6.47 -21.94 31.00
CA ILE A 300 7.47 -20.86 30.99
C ILE A 300 8.87 -21.40 31.34
N ARG A 301 9.01 -22.19 32.41
CA ARG A 301 10.29 -22.79 32.81
C ARG A 301 10.87 -23.72 31.76
N ARG A 302 10.01 -24.44 31.03
CA ARG A 302 10.42 -25.33 29.94
C ARG A 302 10.93 -24.53 28.75
N LEU A 303 10.21 -23.49 28.33
CA LEU A 303 10.62 -22.64 27.21
C LEU A 303 11.91 -21.88 27.51
N LEU A 304 12.08 -21.41 28.75
CA LEU A 304 13.27 -20.69 29.20
C LEU A 304 14.34 -21.61 29.81
N GLN A 305 14.23 -22.93 29.66
CA GLN A 305 15.19 -23.89 30.19
C GLN A 305 16.65 -23.56 29.82
N PRO A 306 16.98 -23.06 28.60
CA PRO A 306 18.35 -22.72 28.23
C PRO A 306 19.00 -21.60 29.05
N PHE A 307 18.20 -20.77 29.73
CA PHE A 307 18.68 -19.54 30.35
C PHE A 307 18.57 -19.58 31.86
N ASP A 308 19.48 -18.88 32.52
CA ASP A 308 19.38 -18.54 33.93
C ASP A 308 18.54 -17.26 34.08
N ILE A 309 17.37 -17.39 34.70
CA ILE A 309 16.39 -16.29 34.76
C ILE A 309 16.90 -15.14 35.60
N GLU A 310 17.62 -15.45 36.69
CA GLU A 310 18.18 -14.44 37.60
C GLU A 310 19.28 -13.61 36.94
N GLY A 311 19.84 -14.08 35.82
CA GLY A 311 20.84 -13.37 35.04
C GLY A 311 20.26 -12.35 34.04
N PHE A 312 18.94 -12.30 33.82
CA PHE A 312 18.33 -11.24 33.03
C PHE A 312 18.20 -9.97 33.87
N GLU A 313 18.42 -8.82 33.23
CA GLU A 313 18.16 -7.53 33.86
C GLU A 313 16.65 -7.37 34.14
N PRO A 314 16.28 -6.79 35.30
CA PRO A 314 14.89 -6.51 35.62
C PRO A 314 14.20 -5.72 34.51
N ARG A 315 12.94 -6.05 34.23
CA ARG A 315 12.12 -5.34 33.23
C ARG A 315 12.70 -5.35 31.81
N ARG A 316 13.47 -6.38 31.45
CA ARG A 316 14.04 -6.57 30.10
C ARG A 316 13.69 -7.90 29.45
N LEU A 317 13.04 -8.81 30.18
CA LEU A 317 12.49 -10.06 29.68
C LEU A 317 10.97 -9.91 29.57
N TYR A 318 10.44 -10.17 28.39
CA TYR A 318 9.03 -9.99 28.05
C TYR A 318 8.41 -11.30 27.58
N LEU A 319 7.17 -11.50 27.97
CA LEU A 319 6.34 -12.64 27.58
C LEU A 319 5.08 -12.11 26.89
N ASP A 320 4.80 -12.64 25.70
CA ASP A 320 3.49 -12.50 25.07
C ASP A 320 2.63 -13.68 25.53
N ILE A 321 1.67 -13.40 26.41
CA ILE A 321 0.72 -14.40 26.89
C ILE A 321 -0.63 -14.12 26.24
N ALA A 322 -1.31 -15.18 25.83
CA ALA A 322 -2.62 -15.05 25.24
C ALA A 322 -3.64 -16.00 25.86
N THR A 323 -4.87 -15.53 25.97
CA THR A 323 -6.05 -16.33 26.31
C THR A 323 -6.99 -16.34 25.11
N THR A 324 -7.25 -17.53 24.58
CA THR A 324 -8.19 -17.76 23.49
C THR A 324 -9.51 -18.29 24.07
N VAL A 325 -10.60 -17.59 23.78
CA VAL A 325 -11.96 -17.93 24.20
C VAL A 325 -12.75 -18.46 23.01
N SER A 326 -13.31 -19.65 23.14
CA SER A 326 -14.24 -20.24 22.17
C SER A 326 -15.53 -20.68 22.85
N ALA A 327 -16.59 -20.86 22.07
CA ALA A 327 -17.90 -21.24 22.58
C ALA A 327 -18.60 -22.28 21.71
N SER A 328 -19.48 -23.06 22.34
CA SER A 328 -20.38 -23.99 21.67
C SER A 328 -21.76 -24.02 22.32
N ILE A 329 -22.79 -24.28 21.52
CA ILE A 329 -24.16 -24.55 21.98
C ILE A 329 -24.44 -26.05 21.93
N THR A 330 -25.24 -26.56 22.85
CA THR A 330 -25.69 -27.95 22.82
C THR A 330 -27.06 -28.03 22.14
N VAL A 331 -27.14 -28.71 21.01
CA VAL A 331 -28.39 -28.94 20.26
C VAL A 331 -28.58 -30.44 20.12
N ASP A 332 -29.71 -30.96 20.58
CA ASP A 332 -30.03 -32.40 20.56
C ASP A 332 -28.97 -33.31 21.22
N GLY A 333 -28.24 -32.79 22.21
CA GLY A 333 -27.16 -33.49 22.91
C GLY A 333 -25.80 -33.43 22.22
N GLU A 334 -25.69 -32.78 21.06
CA GLU A 334 -24.43 -32.54 20.36
C GLU A 334 -23.95 -31.10 20.57
N GLU A 335 -22.66 -30.94 20.88
CA GLU A 335 -22.05 -29.61 20.93
C GLU A 335 -21.72 -29.11 19.52
N ARG A 336 -22.21 -27.91 19.20
CA ARG A 336 -21.94 -27.22 17.94
C ARG A 336 -21.17 -25.94 18.22
N PRO A 337 -19.97 -25.75 17.64
CA PRO A 337 -19.19 -24.54 17.86
C PRO A 337 -19.87 -23.33 17.23
N VAL A 338 -19.66 -22.16 17.84
CA VAL A 338 -20.26 -20.90 17.39
C VAL A 338 -19.22 -19.79 17.28
N SER A 339 -19.53 -18.75 16.53
CA SER A 339 -18.64 -17.61 16.31
C SER A 339 -18.82 -16.55 17.38
N LEU A 340 -17.72 -16.08 17.95
CA LEU A 340 -17.65 -15.02 18.95
C LEU A 340 -17.07 -13.74 18.36
N PHE A 341 -17.56 -12.58 18.81
CA PHE A 341 -17.07 -11.26 18.42
C PHE A 341 -16.96 -10.33 19.64
N VAL A 342 -15.99 -9.41 19.59
CA VAL A 342 -15.78 -8.42 20.66
C VAL A 342 -16.61 -7.17 20.38
N LYS A 343 -17.32 -6.69 21.40
CA LYS A 343 -18.04 -5.43 21.36
C LYS A 343 -17.08 -4.26 21.56
N THR A 344 -17.06 -3.35 20.59
CA THR A 344 -16.13 -2.22 20.58
C THR A 344 -16.36 -1.22 21.71
N GLU A 345 -17.58 -1.11 22.22
CA GLU A 345 -17.93 -0.25 23.36
C GLU A 345 -17.24 -0.69 24.68
N TYR A 346 -16.86 -1.97 24.79
CA TYR A 346 -16.21 -2.54 25.97
C TYR A 346 -14.68 -2.53 25.89
N HIS A 347 -14.09 -1.99 24.81
CA HIS A 347 -12.63 -1.87 24.69
C HIS A 347 -11.97 -1.20 25.91
N PRO A 348 -12.51 -0.10 26.49
CA PRO A 348 -11.92 0.48 27.70
C PRO A 348 -11.89 -0.48 28.89
N GLN A 349 -12.94 -1.27 29.10
CA GLN A 349 -13.01 -2.24 30.20
C GLN A 349 -12.04 -3.41 29.98
N ILE A 350 -11.93 -3.89 28.74
CA ILE A 350 -10.97 -4.93 28.38
C ILE A 350 -9.54 -4.43 28.60
N MET A 351 -9.22 -3.21 28.14
CA MET A 351 -7.91 -2.59 28.38
C MET A 351 -7.64 -2.43 29.88
N ASN A 352 -8.60 -1.90 30.65
CA ASN A 352 -8.48 -1.79 32.11
C ASN A 352 -8.18 -3.14 32.76
N HIS A 353 -8.89 -4.20 32.37
CA HIS A 353 -8.71 -5.54 32.92
C HIS A 353 -7.30 -6.10 32.65
N PHE A 354 -6.82 -6.02 31.40
CA PHE A 354 -5.54 -6.62 31.04
C PHE A 354 -4.34 -5.75 31.40
N THR A 355 -4.47 -4.42 31.40
CA THR A 355 -3.35 -3.50 31.66
C THR A 355 -3.27 -3.01 33.10
N GLY A 356 -4.37 -3.10 33.86
CA GLY A 356 -4.48 -2.53 35.20
C GLY A 356 -4.61 -0.99 35.22
N MET A 357 -4.66 -0.36 34.05
CA MET A 357 -4.73 1.10 33.92
C MET A 357 -6.12 1.62 34.28
N PRO A 358 -6.25 2.82 34.89
CA PRO A 358 -7.56 3.35 35.28
C PRO A 358 -8.55 3.43 34.10
N ILE A 359 -9.81 3.07 34.35
CA ILE A 359 -10.85 3.03 33.31
C ILE A 359 -11.00 4.37 32.56
N ASN A 360 -10.86 5.49 33.26
CA ASN A 360 -10.94 6.83 32.66
C ASN A 360 -9.84 7.07 31.61
N ASP A 361 -8.63 6.54 31.85
CA ASP A 361 -7.51 6.67 30.92
C ASP A 361 -7.75 5.77 29.70
N CYS A 362 -8.24 4.55 29.93
CA CYS A 362 -8.62 3.63 28.85
C CYS A 362 -9.74 4.21 27.97
N GLU A 363 -10.72 4.88 28.56
CA GLU A 363 -11.78 5.59 27.81
C GLU A 363 -11.21 6.75 26.99
N LEU A 364 -10.26 7.50 27.55
CA LEU A 364 -9.59 8.59 26.83
C LEU A 364 -8.77 8.05 25.64
N TRP A 365 -8.05 6.94 25.82
CA TRP A 365 -7.29 6.31 24.73
C TRP A 365 -8.20 5.82 23.62
N ALA A 366 -9.32 5.19 23.94
CA ALA A 366 -10.28 4.71 22.94
C ALA A 366 -10.93 5.85 22.13
N ARG A 367 -10.94 7.09 22.66
CA ARG A 367 -11.49 8.28 22.02
C ARG A 367 -10.46 9.12 21.26
N THR A 368 -9.17 8.91 21.48
CA THR A 368 -8.10 9.76 20.93
C THR A 368 -7.25 9.02 19.91
N SER A 369 -7.01 9.63 18.75
CA SER A 369 -6.20 9.06 17.66
C SER A 369 -4.69 9.04 17.96
N SER A 370 -4.23 9.77 18.98
CA SER A 370 -2.81 9.95 19.31
C SER A 370 -2.27 8.99 20.40
N GLY A 371 -3.13 8.13 20.96
CA GLY A 371 -2.84 7.36 22.18
C GLY A 371 -2.23 5.97 21.97
N GLY A 372 -1.81 5.59 20.76
CA GLY A 372 -1.30 4.23 20.48
C GLY A 372 -2.39 3.14 20.47
N TYR A 373 -3.66 3.53 20.66
CA TYR A 373 -4.83 2.69 20.44
C TYR A 373 -5.20 2.66 18.95
N SER A 374 -5.51 1.47 18.45
CA SER A 374 -6.09 1.26 17.13
C SER A 374 -7.20 0.23 17.20
N LYS A 375 -8.33 0.54 16.55
CA LYS A 375 -9.45 -0.37 16.40
C LYS A 375 -9.20 -1.29 15.21
N ASP A 376 -9.33 -2.60 15.43
CA ASP A 376 -9.22 -3.63 14.38
C ASP A 376 -10.61 -4.12 14.01
N GLU A 377 -11.34 -3.29 13.25
CA GLU A 377 -12.73 -3.53 12.86
C GLU A 377 -12.88 -4.80 12.02
N ASP A 378 -13.83 -5.66 12.38
CA ASP A 378 -14.09 -6.90 11.65
C ASP A 378 -15.11 -6.61 10.53
N ALA A 379 -14.68 -6.77 9.27
CA ALA A 379 -15.55 -6.70 8.10
C ALA A 379 -16.38 -5.40 7.93
N HIS A 380 -15.90 -4.26 8.44
CA HIS A 380 -16.65 -3.00 8.53
C HIS A 380 -17.94 -3.07 9.40
N LEU A 381 -17.96 -3.95 10.40
CA LEU A 381 -18.97 -3.96 11.44
C LEU A 381 -18.49 -3.03 12.57
N GLY A 382 -18.92 -1.78 12.56
CA GLY A 382 -18.49 -0.74 13.48
C GLY A 382 -18.74 -1.03 14.95
N SER A 383 -19.68 -1.91 15.32
CA SER A 383 -19.86 -2.35 16.70
C SER A 383 -18.97 -3.52 17.10
N LEU A 384 -18.39 -4.24 16.13
CA LEU A 384 -17.62 -5.46 16.31
C LEU A 384 -16.18 -5.30 15.83
N GLY A 385 -15.22 -5.55 16.70
CA GLY A 385 -13.83 -5.40 16.32
C GLY A 385 -12.90 -5.75 17.45
N GLY A 386 -11.68 -6.09 17.05
CA GLY A 386 -10.57 -6.16 17.95
C GLY A 386 -10.05 -4.79 18.36
N LEU A 387 -9.08 -4.81 19.25
CA LEU A 387 -8.30 -3.64 19.64
C LEU A 387 -6.83 -3.96 19.62
N ARG A 388 -6.02 -2.93 19.46
CA ARG A 388 -4.60 -2.97 19.79
C ARG A 388 -4.26 -1.68 20.51
N HIS A 389 -3.46 -1.78 21.56
CA HIS A 389 -2.99 -0.62 22.30
C HIS A 389 -1.55 -0.82 22.76
N ASP A 390 -0.68 0.11 22.39
CA ASP A 390 0.68 0.23 22.93
C ASP A 390 0.67 1.16 24.15
N VAL A 391 0.86 0.59 25.35
CA VAL A 391 0.87 1.30 26.63
C VAL A 391 2.24 1.94 26.82
N ARG A 392 2.30 3.27 26.76
CA ARG A 392 3.57 4.01 26.88
C ARG A 392 4.17 3.96 28.28
N GLU A 393 3.29 4.02 29.29
CA GLU A 393 3.64 3.97 30.70
C GLU A 393 2.88 2.81 31.33
N PRO A 394 3.51 1.61 31.40
CA PRO A 394 2.86 0.43 31.95
C PRO A 394 2.46 0.64 33.41
N GLY A 395 1.26 0.16 33.77
CA GLY A 395 0.77 0.15 35.15
C GLY A 395 1.41 -0.94 36.01
N GLU A 396 0.78 -1.25 37.14
CA GLU A 396 1.28 -2.25 38.11
C GLU A 396 1.39 -3.66 37.52
N LEU A 397 0.60 -3.98 36.49
CA LEU A 397 0.64 -5.27 35.79
C LEU A 397 1.74 -5.36 34.72
N GLY A 398 2.55 -4.32 34.52
CA GLY A 398 3.70 -4.35 33.61
C GLY A 398 3.36 -4.68 32.15
N VAL A 399 2.12 -4.41 31.72
CA VAL A 399 1.66 -4.68 30.35
C VAL A 399 1.99 -3.51 29.44
N GLU A 400 2.75 -3.77 28.39
CA GLU A 400 3.25 -2.77 27.43
C GLU A 400 2.47 -2.77 26.12
N ASN A 401 1.88 -3.90 25.76
CA ASN A 401 1.00 -4.01 24.61
C ASN A 401 -0.18 -4.91 24.97
N CYS A 402 -1.38 -4.51 24.57
CA CYS A 402 -2.57 -5.32 24.62
C CYS A 402 -3.17 -5.41 23.23
N GLN A 403 -3.50 -6.61 22.78
CA GLN A 403 -4.14 -6.87 21.51
C GLN A 403 -5.29 -7.87 21.69
N VAL A 404 -6.44 -7.56 21.10
CA VAL A 404 -7.59 -8.46 21.06
C VAL A 404 -8.03 -8.58 19.63
N TYR A 405 -8.22 -9.80 19.14
CA TYR A 405 -8.62 -10.02 17.76
C TYR A 405 -9.42 -11.33 17.59
N PRO A 406 -10.37 -11.36 16.64
CA PRO A 406 -11.04 -12.59 16.24
C PRO A 406 -10.11 -13.49 15.40
N THR A 407 -10.27 -14.80 15.51
CA THR A 407 -9.58 -15.79 14.66
C THR A 407 -10.19 -15.92 13.26
N SER A 408 -11.22 -15.12 12.94
CA SER A 408 -11.88 -15.07 11.62
C SER A 408 -10.88 -14.90 10.46
N LYS A 409 -9.76 -14.24 10.76
CA LYS A 409 -8.69 -13.93 9.81
C LYS A 409 -7.83 -15.15 9.44
N ASP A 410 -7.79 -16.20 10.25
CA ASP A 410 -6.94 -17.37 9.99
C ASP A 410 -7.35 -18.11 8.70
N LEU A 411 -8.62 -18.06 8.32
CA LEU A 411 -9.17 -18.67 7.10
C LEU A 411 -8.50 -18.17 5.81
N ILE A 412 -8.05 -16.92 5.82
CA ILE A 412 -7.58 -16.16 4.65
C ILE A 412 -6.14 -15.68 4.83
N TYR A 413 -5.52 -16.04 5.95
CA TYR A 413 -4.18 -15.60 6.31
C TYR A 413 -3.14 -16.28 5.43
N ASN A 414 -2.21 -15.47 4.94
CA ASN A 414 -1.01 -15.93 4.26
C ASN A 414 0.15 -15.08 4.77
N LEU A 415 0.94 -15.66 5.67
CA LEU A 415 2.06 -14.99 6.34
C LEU A 415 3.16 -14.49 5.39
N ASN A 416 3.19 -14.99 4.15
CA ASN A 416 4.13 -14.54 3.14
C ASN A 416 3.71 -13.22 2.47
N LEU A 417 2.51 -12.69 2.76
CA LEU A 417 1.98 -11.45 2.19
C LEU A 417 2.15 -10.26 3.15
N ALA A 418 2.27 -9.05 2.60
CA ALA A 418 2.55 -7.83 3.37
C ALA A 418 1.47 -7.48 4.40
N HIS A 419 0.21 -7.84 4.13
CA HIS A 419 -0.93 -7.70 5.05
C HIS A 419 -1.40 -9.04 5.64
N LYS A 420 -0.54 -10.06 5.52
CA LYS A 420 -0.85 -11.43 5.91
C LYS A 420 -2.13 -11.98 5.27
N ALA A 421 -2.60 -11.44 4.15
CA ALA A 421 -3.84 -11.88 3.48
C ALA A 421 -3.81 -11.46 2.01
N LYS A 422 -4.54 -12.19 1.16
CA LYS A 422 -4.69 -11.85 -0.27
C LYS A 422 -5.60 -10.63 -0.40
N ARG A 423 -5.17 -9.60 -1.15
CA ARG A 423 -5.95 -8.38 -1.40
C ARG A 423 -6.17 -8.13 -2.90
N THR A 424 -7.22 -7.38 -3.21
CA THR A 424 -7.50 -6.85 -4.53
C THR A 424 -7.30 -5.33 -4.58
N SER A 425 -7.33 -4.77 -5.79
CA SER A 425 -7.24 -3.32 -6.02
C SER A 425 -8.05 -2.93 -7.25
N PRO A 426 -8.46 -1.65 -7.38
CA PRO A 426 -9.08 -1.12 -8.58
C PRO A 426 -8.23 -1.37 -9.82
N HIS A 427 -6.90 -1.27 -9.72
CA HIS A 427 -6.03 -1.58 -10.84
C HIS A 427 -6.17 -3.03 -11.34
N LYS A 428 -6.15 -4.02 -10.44
CA LYS A 428 -6.33 -5.44 -10.81
C LYS A 428 -7.71 -5.67 -11.43
N ILE A 429 -8.73 -5.05 -10.85
CA ILE A 429 -10.12 -5.09 -11.31
C ILE A 429 -10.26 -4.50 -12.73
N ILE A 430 -9.73 -3.29 -12.97
CA ILE A 430 -9.81 -2.57 -14.25
C ILE A 430 -9.00 -3.28 -15.33
N SER A 431 -7.74 -3.63 -15.04
CA SER A 431 -6.81 -4.19 -16.02
C SER A 431 -7.25 -5.55 -16.56
N ASN A 432 -7.81 -6.42 -15.71
CA ASN A 432 -8.31 -7.72 -16.13
C ASN A 432 -9.38 -8.30 -15.18
N TRP A 433 -10.58 -7.73 -15.24
CA TRP A 433 -11.73 -8.21 -14.46
C TRP A 433 -11.97 -9.71 -14.59
N LYS A 434 -11.86 -10.30 -15.79
CA LYS A 434 -12.12 -11.74 -15.97
C LYS A 434 -11.19 -12.60 -15.11
N THR A 435 -9.90 -12.27 -15.10
CA THR A 435 -8.90 -12.98 -14.30
C THR A 435 -9.04 -12.66 -12.82
N GLU A 436 -9.26 -11.41 -12.44
CA GLU A 436 -9.44 -11.04 -11.03
C GLU A 436 -10.69 -11.70 -10.45
N ARG A 437 -11.79 -11.72 -11.21
CA ARG A 437 -13.03 -12.41 -10.84
C ARG A 437 -12.80 -13.90 -10.60
N SER A 438 -12.12 -14.60 -11.51
CA SER A 438 -11.91 -16.04 -11.40
C SER A 438 -10.86 -16.44 -10.36
N THR A 439 -9.89 -15.58 -10.05
CA THR A 439 -8.77 -15.92 -9.16
C THR A 439 -8.89 -15.33 -7.76
N PHE A 440 -9.74 -14.32 -7.56
CA PHE A 440 -9.95 -13.66 -6.29
C PHE A 440 -11.41 -13.72 -5.84
N TYR A 441 -12.34 -13.09 -6.57
CA TYR A 441 -13.72 -12.92 -6.09
C TYR A 441 -14.51 -14.23 -5.99
N ILE A 442 -14.45 -15.10 -7.01
CA ILE A 442 -15.15 -16.40 -6.98
C ILE A 442 -14.56 -17.30 -5.89
N PRO A 443 -13.23 -17.53 -5.81
CA PRO A 443 -12.65 -18.30 -4.72
C PRO A 443 -12.97 -17.74 -3.33
N LEU A 444 -13.03 -16.40 -3.17
CA LEU A 444 -13.40 -15.78 -1.89
C LEU A 444 -14.86 -16.07 -1.51
N GLN A 445 -15.79 -16.03 -2.49
CA GLN A 445 -17.18 -16.43 -2.26
C GLN A 445 -17.28 -17.89 -1.85
N GLU A 446 -16.60 -18.79 -2.55
CA GLU A 446 -16.56 -20.23 -2.23
C GLU A 446 -15.98 -20.45 -0.84
N THR A 447 -14.88 -19.78 -0.50
CA THR A 447 -14.25 -19.83 0.83
C THR A 447 -15.23 -19.43 1.93
N PHE A 448 -16.01 -18.35 1.77
CA PHE A 448 -17.00 -17.95 2.77
C PHE A 448 -18.22 -18.88 2.83
N LEU A 449 -18.63 -19.44 1.69
CA LEU A 449 -19.71 -20.42 1.65
C LEU A 449 -19.31 -21.72 2.38
N ASP A 450 -18.10 -22.21 2.13
CA ASP A 450 -17.57 -23.43 2.76
C ASP A 450 -17.23 -23.21 4.25
N ALA A 451 -16.90 -21.97 4.64
CA ALA A 451 -16.67 -21.61 6.04
C ALA A 451 -17.94 -21.67 6.90
N SER A 452 -19.11 -21.38 6.32
CA SER A 452 -20.41 -21.39 7.00
C SER A 452 -20.66 -22.63 7.86
N PRO A 453 -20.48 -23.88 7.35
CA PRO A 453 -20.62 -25.08 8.15
C PRO A 453 -19.34 -25.54 8.90
N ALA A 454 -18.16 -25.06 8.52
CA ALA A 454 -16.89 -25.68 8.90
C ALA A 454 -16.02 -24.85 9.87
N HIS A 455 -16.23 -23.54 9.96
CA HIS A 455 -15.37 -22.63 10.69
C HIS A 455 -16.14 -21.83 11.74
N ASP A 456 -15.75 -21.96 13.00
CA ASP A 456 -16.11 -21.04 14.07
C ASP A 456 -15.04 -19.96 14.29
N ILE A 457 -15.39 -18.93 15.05
CA ILE A 457 -14.53 -17.79 15.35
C ILE A 457 -14.35 -17.71 16.85
N ALA A 458 -13.10 -17.81 17.30
CA ALA A 458 -12.69 -17.58 18.67
C ALA A 458 -12.16 -16.15 18.84
N ILE A 459 -12.11 -15.67 20.08
CA ILE A 459 -11.49 -14.39 20.43
C ILE A 459 -10.18 -14.64 21.15
N ARG A 460 -9.10 -14.02 20.67
CA ARG A 460 -7.79 -14.07 21.30
C ARG A 460 -7.49 -12.74 21.97
N PHE A 461 -7.30 -12.78 23.28
CA PHE A 461 -6.76 -11.69 24.09
C PHE A 461 -5.27 -11.96 24.30
N GLU A 462 -4.42 -11.03 23.92
CA GLU A 462 -2.96 -11.16 23.94
C GLU A 462 -2.36 -9.93 24.62
N SER A 463 -1.40 -10.15 25.52
CA SER A 463 -0.65 -9.05 26.12
C SER A 463 0.84 -9.34 26.14
N ARG A 464 1.63 -8.30 25.84
CA ARG A 464 3.07 -8.28 26.12
C ARG A 464 3.27 -7.71 27.50
N SER A 465 3.95 -8.48 28.34
CA SER A 465 4.20 -8.11 29.72
C SER A 465 5.63 -8.41 30.13
N GLU A 466 6.14 -7.68 31.10
CA GLU A 466 7.37 -8.03 31.80
C GLU A 466 7.24 -9.41 32.47
N TYR A 467 8.33 -10.19 32.51
CA TYR A 467 8.36 -11.53 33.08
C TYR A 467 7.75 -11.57 34.50
N GLU A 468 8.03 -10.58 35.33
CA GLU A 468 7.56 -10.48 36.70
C GLU A 468 6.02 -10.44 36.81
N SER A 469 5.33 -10.11 35.71
CA SER A 469 3.87 -9.93 35.67
C SER A 469 3.09 -11.20 35.32
N TYR A 470 3.73 -12.23 34.74
CA TYR A 470 3.03 -13.46 34.32
C TYR A 470 2.21 -14.18 35.41
N PRO A 471 2.57 -14.09 36.71
CA PRO A 471 1.77 -14.70 37.77
C PRO A 471 0.38 -14.08 37.95
N TYR A 472 0.19 -12.82 37.52
CA TYR A 472 -0.97 -12.00 37.85
C TYR A 472 -1.93 -11.75 36.67
N ILE A 473 -1.43 -11.88 35.44
CA ILE A 473 -2.19 -11.57 34.23
C ILE A 473 -2.82 -12.81 33.58
N HIS A 474 -3.76 -12.60 32.65
CA HIS A 474 -4.38 -13.69 31.88
C HIS A 474 -4.95 -14.81 32.76
N LEU A 475 -5.56 -14.45 33.88
CA LEU A 475 -6.31 -15.40 34.72
C LEU A 475 -7.56 -15.88 33.98
N PHE A 476 -8.18 -16.93 34.52
CA PHE A 476 -9.42 -17.47 33.98
C PHE A 476 -10.49 -16.38 33.97
N LEU A 477 -11.00 -16.03 32.80
CA LEU A 477 -11.96 -14.94 32.65
C LEU A 477 -13.34 -15.40 33.16
N PRO A 478 -13.93 -14.72 34.15
CA PRO A 478 -15.28 -15.05 34.61
C PRO A 478 -16.31 -14.89 33.49
N LEU A 479 -17.30 -15.79 33.44
CA LEU A 479 -18.39 -15.76 32.46
C LEU A 479 -19.12 -14.41 32.44
N ILE A 480 -19.27 -13.75 33.60
CA ILE A 480 -19.95 -12.46 33.69
C ILE A 480 -19.24 -11.35 32.90
N LEU A 481 -17.90 -11.37 32.83
CA LEU A 481 -17.14 -10.43 32.02
C LEU A 481 -17.28 -10.77 30.54
N LEU A 482 -17.10 -12.05 30.20
CA LEU A 482 -17.23 -12.52 28.80
C LEU A 482 -18.62 -12.24 28.22
N ALA A 483 -19.69 -12.42 28.99
CA ALA A 483 -21.06 -12.14 28.57
C ALA A 483 -21.31 -10.64 28.31
N GLN A 484 -20.57 -9.74 28.95
CA GLN A 484 -20.61 -8.31 28.66
C GLN A 484 -19.82 -7.99 27.40
N TRP A 485 -18.57 -8.42 27.34
CA TRP A 485 -17.60 -8.05 26.31
C TRP A 485 -17.88 -8.68 24.95
N LEU A 486 -18.48 -9.87 24.92
CA LEU A 486 -18.63 -10.66 23.71
C LEU A 486 -20.09 -10.75 23.24
N VAL A 487 -20.24 -10.93 21.93
CA VAL A 487 -21.47 -11.43 21.30
C VAL A 487 -21.18 -12.75 20.64
N TRP A 488 -22.22 -13.53 20.39
CA TRP A 488 -22.13 -14.75 19.60
C TRP A 488 -23.09 -14.72 18.42
N MET A 489 -22.76 -15.51 17.39
CA MET A 489 -23.61 -15.79 16.25
C MET A 489 -23.39 -17.22 15.80
N GLU A 490 -24.43 -17.84 15.22
CA GLU A 490 -24.23 -19.08 14.49
C GLU A 490 -23.34 -18.85 13.26
N ASN A 491 -22.46 -19.81 12.98
CA ASN A 491 -21.51 -19.72 11.87
C ASN A 491 -22.19 -19.41 10.51
N PRO A 492 -23.36 -20.00 10.17
CA PRO A 492 -24.05 -19.68 8.93
C PRO A 492 -24.58 -18.26 8.82
N ILE A 493 -24.81 -17.57 9.94
CA ILE A 493 -25.28 -16.19 9.95
C ILE A 493 -24.15 -15.27 9.52
N TYR A 494 -23.00 -15.33 10.20
CA TYR A 494 -21.88 -14.44 9.93
C TYR A 494 -21.19 -14.75 8.59
N TRP A 495 -20.81 -16.01 8.34
CA TRP A 495 -20.16 -16.38 7.08
C TRP A 495 -21.12 -16.25 5.90
N GLY A 496 -22.40 -16.58 6.10
CA GLY A 496 -23.44 -16.37 5.10
C GLY A 496 -23.65 -14.89 4.76
N TRP A 497 -23.48 -13.98 5.71
CA TRP A 497 -23.49 -12.54 5.46
C TRP A 497 -22.28 -12.09 4.64
N LYS A 498 -21.06 -12.53 5.01
CA LYS A 498 -19.83 -12.25 4.23
C LYS A 498 -19.94 -12.73 2.79
N TRP A 499 -20.50 -13.93 2.59
CA TRP A 499 -20.77 -14.49 1.27
C TRP A 499 -21.75 -13.62 0.47
N ARG A 500 -22.92 -13.25 1.04
CA ARG A 500 -23.93 -12.39 0.38
C ARG A 500 -23.38 -11.02 0.00
N ARG A 501 -22.63 -10.39 0.90
CA ARG A 501 -21.92 -9.12 0.64
C ARG A 501 -20.95 -9.27 -0.53
N THR A 502 -20.06 -10.25 -0.49
CA THR A 502 -19.06 -10.49 -1.56
C THR A 502 -19.74 -10.80 -2.89
N MET A 503 -20.84 -11.56 -2.87
CA MET A 503 -21.63 -11.87 -4.06
C MET A 503 -22.22 -10.61 -4.70
N SER A 504 -22.76 -9.69 -3.91
CA SER A 504 -23.33 -8.42 -4.40
C SER A 504 -22.26 -7.49 -4.99
N ILE A 505 -21.07 -7.46 -4.38
CA ILE A 505 -19.91 -6.74 -4.93
C ILE A 505 -19.52 -7.35 -6.29
N ASN A 506 -19.34 -8.68 -6.36
CA ASN A 506 -19.01 -9.39 -7.60
C ASN A 506 -20.06 -9.14 -8.69
N ASN A 507 -21.34 -9.16 -8.36
CA ASN A 507 -22.41 -8.91 -9.32
C ASN A 507 -22.39 -7.48 -9.85
N THR A 508 -22.17 -6.50 -8.98
CA THR A 508 -22.08 -5.08 -9.36
C THR A 508 -20.88 -4.82 -10.27
N LEU A 509 -19.69 -5.33 -9.91
CA LEU A 509 -18.50 -5.28 -10.75
C LEU A 509 -18.73 -6.00 -12.09
N ASN A 510 -19.34 -7.19 -12.06
CA ASN A 510 -19.62 -7.93 -13.29
C ASN A 510 -20.58 -7.18 -14.22
N ARG A 511 -21.60 -6.50 -13.69
CA ARG A 511 -22.48 -5.62 -14.48
C ARG A 511 -21.69 -4.46 -15.08
N PHE A 512 -20.82 -3.82 -14.31
CA PHE A 512 -19.95 -2.74 -14.79
C PHE A 512 -19.08 -3.20 -15.98
N PHE A 513 -18.36 -4.31 -15.83
CA PHE A 513 -17.42 -4.76 -16.86
C PHE A 513 -18.07 -5.45 -18.07
N LEU A 514 -19.30 -5.96 -17.96
CA LEU A 514 -20.07 -6.48 -19.08
C LEU A 514 -20.88 -5.40 -19.81
N CYS A 515 -21.00 -4.21 -19.22
CA CYS A 515 -21.74 -3.11 -19.80
C CYS A 515 -21.05 -2.57 -21.06
N LYS A 516 -21.76 -2.61 -22.20
CA LYS A 516 -21.23 -2.11 -23.48
C LYS A 516 -21.01 -0.60 -23.48
N ARG A 517 -21.85 0.20 -22.80
CA ARG A 517 -21.68 1.66 -22.79
C ARG A 517 -20.55 2.15 -21.91
N ARG A 518 -19.83 1.27 -21.21
CA ARG A 518 -18.58 1.67 -20.54
C ARG A 518 -17.60 2.33 -21.53
N SER A 519 -17.62 1.94 -22.80
CA SER A 519 -16.76 2.52 -23.84
C SER A 519 -17.06 4.00 -24.14
N PHE A 520 -18.16 4.54 -23.60
CA PHE A 520 -18.57 5.94 -23.74
C PHE A 520 -18.41 6.74 -22.43
N ILE A 521 -17.76 6.17 -21.41
CA ILE A 521 -17.45 6.90 -20.18
C ILE A 521 -16.53 8.07 -20.54
N LYS A 522 -16.94 9.29 -20.24
CA LYS A 522 -16.15 10.49 -20.46
C LYS A 522 -15.24 10.79 -19.27
N THR A 523 -14.19 11.57 -19.49
CA THR A 523 -13.31 12.02 -18.40
C THR A 523 -14.04 12.85 -17.34
N SER A 524 -15.06 13.60 -17.73
CA SER A 524 -15.91 14.33 -16.79
C SER A 524 -16.64 13.41 -15.80
N GLN A 525 -16.83 12.13 -16.13
CA GLN A 525 -17.52 11.12 -15.32
C GLN A 525 -16.56 10.19 -14.58
N LEU A 526 -15.26 10.53 -14.57
CA LEU A 526 -14.22 9.65 -14.04
C LEU A 526 -14.44 9.35 -12.56
N GLN A 527 -14.80 10.35 -11.76
CA GLN A 527 -14.88 10.23 -10.31
C GLN A 527 -16.01 9.29 -9.89
N GLU A 528 -17.17 9.32 -10.55
CA GLU A 528 -18.32 8.47 -10.26
C GLU A 528 -18.03 6.99 -10.48
N TYR A 529 -17.31 6.67 -11.55
CA TYR A 529 -16.98 5.28 -11.88
C TYR A 529 -15.73 4.79 -11.12
N ALA A 530 -14.70 5.62 -11.00
CA ALA A 530 -13.49 5.25 -10.28
C ALA A 530 -13.76 5.07 -8.78
N SER A 531 -14.55 5.98 -8.17
CA SER A 531 -14.91 5.89 -6.75
C SER A 531 -15.68 4.61 -6.45
N LEU A 532 -16.66 4.24 -7.29
CA LEU A 532 -17.36 2.95 -7.14
C LEU A 532 -16.38 1.77 -7.08
N LEU A 533 -15.41 1.70 -8.00
CA LEU A 533 -14.45 0.59 -8.03
C LEU A 533 -13.51 0.61 -6.81
N ILE A 534 -13.11 1.79 -6.35
CA ILE A 534 -12.30 1.98 -5.14
C ILE A 534 -13.06 1.51 -3.90
N GLU A 535 -14.28 1.97 -3.70
CA GLU A 535 -15.12 1.64 -2.56
C GLU A 535 -15.47 0.15 -2.53
N LEU A 536 -15.79 -0.46 -3.68
CA LEU A 536 -16.04 -1.90 -3.75
C LEU A 536 -14.78 -2.73 -3.45
N ALA A 537 -13.61 -2.30 -3.90
CA ALA A 537 -12.34 -2.94 -3.54
C ALA A 537 -12.04 -2.80 -2.05
N TYR A 538 -12.25 -1.60 -1.49
CA TYR A 538 -12.10 -1.29 -0.07
C TYR A 538 -13.02 -2.16 0.81
N MET A 539 -14.31 -2.23 0.47
CA MET A 539 -15.26 -3.14 1.13
C MET A 539 -14.83 -4.60 1.04
N THR A 540 -14.40 -5.06 -0.14
CA THR A 540 -13.98 -6.46 -0.32
C THR A 540 -12.77 -6.78 0.55
N ASN A 541 -11.79 -5.90 0.61
CA ASN A 541 -10.59 -6.12 1.41
C ASN A 541 -10.87 -6.08 2.93
N ALA A 542 -11.89 -5.34 3.36
CA ALA A 542 -12.38 -5.38 4.73
C ALA A 542 -13.06 -6.71 5.08
N LEU A 543 -13.85 -7.30 4.16
CA LEU A 543 -14.44 -8.63 4.32
C LEU A 543 -13.38 -9.73 4.47
N VAL A 544 -12.23 -9.53 3.82
CA VAL A 544 -11.03 -10.35 4.03
C VAL A 544 -10.50 -10.06 5.44
N ASN A 545 -9.63 -9.07 5.62
CA ASN A 545 -8.89 -8.92 6.88
C ASN A 545 -9.35 -7.71 7.70
N ARG A 546 -9.07 -6.51 7.19
CA ARG A 546 -9.40 -5.23 7.83
C ARG A 546 -9.47 -4.11 6.78
N PRO A 547 -10.24 -3.04 7.04
CA PRO A 547 -10.19 -1.80 6.28
C PRO A 547 -8.75 -1.34 6.00
N ASP A 548 -8.52 -0.78 4.81
CA ASP A 548 -7.33 0.03 4.55
C ASP A 548 -7.35 1.33 5.39
N ASP A 549 -6.18 1.79 5.85
CA ASP A 549 -6.02 2.93 6.77
C ASP A 549 -4.98 3.94 6.28
N GLY A 550 -5.22 5.25 6.51
CA GLY A 550 -4.32 6.35 6.13
C GLY A 550 -5.02 7.53 5.42
N GLY A 551 -4.27 8.59 5.08
CA GLY A 551 -4.85 9.85 4.59
C GLY A 551 -5.82 9.72 3.40
N HIS A 552 -5.42 9.02 2.34
CA HIS A 552 -6.30 8.75 1.19
C HIS A 552 -7.48 7.82 1.54
N TRP A 553 -7.32 6.94 2.52
CA TRP A 553 -8.37 6.02 2.95
C TRP A 553 -9.40 6.69 3.85
N ASN A 554 -9.00 7.72 4.61
CA ASN A 554 -9.92 8.59 5.32
C ASN A 554 -10.84 9.28 4.31
N GLU A 555 -10.30 9.79 3.20
CA GLU A 555 -11.13 10.37 2.13
C GLU A 555 -12.09 9.35 1.50
N VAL A 556 -11.64 8.11 1.25
CA VAL A 556 -12.52 7.02 0.78
C VAL A 556 -13.62 6.72 1.80
N HIS A 557 -13.27 6.67 3.08
CA HIS A 557 -14.21 6.40 4.17
C HIS A 557 -15.23 7.54 4.30
N ASP A 558 -14.78 8.79 4.25
CA ASP A 558 -15.61 9.98 4.34
C ASP A 558 -16.56 10.08 3.14
N SER A 559 -16.02 9.96 1.91
CA SER A 559 -16.80 10.10 0.66
C SER A 559 -17.91 9.05 0.52
N ALA A 560 -17.74 7.88 1.13
CA ALA A 560 -18.71 6.81 1.05
C ALA A 560 -19.75 6.81 2.19
N CYS A 561 -19.53 7.60 3.25
CA CYS A 561 -20.37 7.64 4.45
C CYS A 561 -21.37 8.80 4.44
N VAL A 562 -22.41 8.66 5.27
CA VAL A 562 -23.33 9.78 5.53
C VAL A 562 -22.71 10.78 6.51
N HIS A 563 -23.01 12.06 6.36
CA HIS A 563 -22.46 13.15 7.16
C HIS A 563 -23.51 13.77 8.09
N GLN A 564 -23.11 14.08 9.32
CA GLN A 564 -23.93 14.77 10.31
C GLN A 564 -23.19 15.94 10.95
N LEU A 565 -23.94 16.93 11.44
CA LEU A 565 -23.38 18.09 12.12
C LEU A 565 -23.02 17.72 13.55
N ARG A 566 -21.73 17.75 13.90
CA ARG A 566 -21.23 17.60 15.27
C ARG A 566 -20.31 18.75 15.62
N GLY A 567 -20.61 19.47 16.68
CA GLY A 567 -19.78 20.62 17.11
C GLY A 567 -19.69 21.77 16.09
N GLY A 568 -20.64 21.87 15.14
CA GLY A 568 -20.62 22.88 14.08
C GLY A 568 -19.85 22.48 12.81
N GLU A 569 -19.33 21.25 12.77
CA GLU A 569 -18.64 20.67 11.61
C GLU A 569 -19.42 19.47 11.06
N ALA A 570 -19.45 19.34 9.73
CA ALA A 570 -19.98 18.15 9.08
C ALA A 570 -18.93 17.05 9.17
N VAL A 571 -19.28 15.94 9.82
CA VAL A 571 -18.39 14.81 10.03
C VAL A 571 -19.02 13.54 9.50
N ALA A 572 -18.22 12.70 8.84
CA ALA A 572 -18.66 11.38 8.41
C ALA A 572 -19.04 10.53 9.63
N ILE A 573 -20.19 9.88 9.55
CA ILE A 573 -20.70 9.00 10.61
C ILE A 573 -21.18 7.66 10.03
N ARG A 574 -21.17 6.61 10.87
CA ARG A 574 -21.72 5.29 10.53
C ARG A 574 -22.91 4.96 11.43
N PRO A 575 -24.08 5.60 11.24
CA PRO A 575 -25.23 5.40 12.12
C PRO A 575 -25.82 3.99 12.01
N LEU A 576 -25.53 3.30 10.90
CA LEU A 576 -26.06 1.97 10.60
C LEU A 576 -25.20 0.84 11.17
N VAL A 577 -24.09 1.16 11.84
CA VAL A 577 -23.15 0.21 12.44
C VAL A 577 -22.43 -0.69 11.40
N ILE A 578 -22.93 -0.82 10.17
CA ILE A 578 -22.22 -1.42 9.04
C ILE A 578 -21.83 -0.31 8.05
N PHE A 579 -20.65 -0.44 7.43
CA PHE A 579 -20.32 0.39 6.27
C PHE A 579 -21.21 0.04 5.07
N TYR A 580 -21.87 1.05 4.55
CA TYR A 580 -22.67 1.03 3.33
C TYR A 580 -22.19 2.13 2.41
N LEU A 581 -22.29 1.90 1.11
CA LEU A 581 -22.17 2.97 0.12
C LEU A 581 -23.32 3.96 0.34
N HIS A 582 -23.01 5.25 0.37
CA HIS A 582 -24.02 6.31 0.40
C HIS A 582 -25.05 6.15 -0.72
N SER A 583 -24.57 5.95 -1.94
CA SER A 583 -25.39 5.82 -3.13
C SER A 583 -24.87 4.72 -4.05
N LEU A 584 -25.79 4.05 -4.73
CA LEU A 584 -25.48 3.10 -5.80
C LEU A 584 -26.61 3.09 -6.81
N ILE A 585 -26.29 3.43 -8.06
CA ILE A 585 -27.25 3.42 -9.16
C ILE A 585 -26.95 2.22 -10.04
N ILE A 586 -27.92 1.31 -10.14
CA ILE A 586 -27.89 0.19 -11.10
C ILE A 586 -29.08 0.33 -12.03
N HIS A 587 -28.82 0.69 -13.29
CA HIS A 587 -29.86 0.82 -14.30
C HIS A 587 -30.41 -0.56 -14.71
N GLN A 588 -31.74 -0.67 -14.79
CA GLN A 588 -32.41 -1.92 -15.21
C GLN A 588 -32.09 -2.30 -16.66
N ASP A 589 -31.71 -1.32 -17.49
CA ASP A 589 -31.42 -1.53 -18.90
C ASP A 589 -30.17 -2.40 -19.13
N ASN A 590 -29.30 -2.59 -18.12
CA ASN A 590 -27.96 -3.18 -18.23
C ASN A 590 -27.08 -2.55 -19.33
N LEU A 591 -27.52 -1.45 -19.93
CA LEU A 591 -26.82 -0.71 -20.96
C LEU A 591 -25.98 0.39 -20.35
N THR A 592 -26.31 0.87 -19.15
CA THR A 592 -25.55 1.91 -18.45
C THR A 592 -24.75 1.30 -17.30
N PRO A 593 -23.43 1.57 -17.19
CA PRO A 593 -22.62 0.97 -16.14
C PRO A 593 -23.07 1.48 -14.75
N PRO A 594 -23.02 0.65 -13.70
CA PRO A 594 -23.26 1.11 -12.33
C PRO A 594 -22.33 2.26 -11.94
N CYS A 595 -22.83 3.18 -11.13
CA CYS A 595 -22.09 4.34 -10.63
C CYS A 595 -22.55 4.73 -9.22
N ILE A 596 -21.74 5.57 -8.55
CA ILE A 596 -22.15 6.31 -7.35
C ILE A 596 -22.58 7.74 -7.72
N SER A 597 -23.15 8.47 -6.76
CA SER A 597 -23.53 9.88 -6.92
C SER A 597 -22.33 10.75 -7.31
N SER A 598 -22.55 11.74 -8.16
CA SER A 598 -21.55 12.73 -8.57
C SER A 598 -21.16 13.70 -7.45
N GLN A 599 -21.93 13.77 -6.36
CA GLN A 599 -21.70 14.66 -5.23
C GLN A 599 -20.91 14.00 -4.09
N GLN A 600 -20.99 12.67 -3.95
CA GLN A 600 -20.23 11.91 -2.96
C GLN A 600 -19.17 11.07 -3.67
N THR A 601 -18.18 11.74 -4.25
CA THR A 601 -17.07 11.09 -4.95
C THR A 601 -15.73 11.38 -4.31
N ILE A 602 -14.82 10.44 -4.46
CA ILE A 602 -13.41 10.61 -4.10
C ILE A 602 -12.78 11.62 -5.07
N SER A 603 -11.89 12.47 -4.57
CA SER A 603 -11.17 13.46 -5.38
C SER A 603 -10.42 12.82 -6.54
N ARG A 604 -10.21 13.58 -7.61
CA ARG A 604 -9.52 13.09 -8.81
C ARG A 604 -8.11 12.61 -8.49
N GLN A 605 -7.38 13.37 -7.67
CA GLN A 605 -6.02 13.01 -7.28
C GLN A 605 -5.98 11.67 -6.56
N THR A 606 -6.90 11.45 -5.60
CA THR A 606 -6.99 10.18 -4.87
C THR A 606 -7.47 9.05 -5.78
N CYS A 607 -8.41 9.30 -6.71
CA CYS A 607 -8.82 8.32 -7.72
C CYS A 607 -7.65 7.85 -8.61
N LEU A 608 -6.86 8.79 -9.14
CA LEU A 608 -5.69 8.48 -9.97
C LEU A 608 -4.63 7.71 -9.19
N TYR A 609 -4.40 8.10 -7.94
CA TYR A 609 -3.46 7.44 -7.05
C TYR A 609 -3.89 6.00 -6.71
N LEU A 610 -5.11 5.81 -6.20
CA LEU A 610 -5.61 4.51 -5.76
C LEU A 610 -5.89 3.56 -6.92
N CYS A 611 -6.17 4.05 -8.12
CA CYS A 611 -6.26 3.19 -9.30
C CYS A 611 -4.88 2.79 -9.86
N SER A 612 -3.78 3.39 -9.39
CA SER A 612 -2.43 3.10 -9.87
C SER A 612 -1.67 2.10 -8.97
N LEU A 613 -1.09 1.04 -9.56
CA LEU A 613 -0.19 0.13 -8.85
C LEU A 613 1.27 0.18 -9.32
N LYS A 614 1.52 0.63 -10.56
CA LYS A 614 2.85 0.56 -11.20
C LYS A 614 3.19 1.76 -12.09
N ILE A 615 2.22 2.64 -12.36
CA ILE A 615 2.32 3.76 -13.31
C ILE A 615 1.41 4.87 -12.81
N LYS A 616 1.88 6.13 -12.75
CA LYS A 616 1.01 7.29 -12.48
C LYS A 616 -0.03 7.41 -13.59
N PHE A 617 -1.31 7.29 -13.27
CA PHE A 617 -2.38 7.57 -14.22
C PHE A 617 -2.63 9.07 -14.32
N THR A 618 -2.89 9.53 -15.54
CA THR A 618 -3.61 10.78 -15.82
C THR A 618 -5.11 10.48 -15.99
N GLU A 619 -5.97 11.49 -15.88
CA GLU A 619 -7.42 11.32 -16.01
C GLU A 619 -7.81 10.59 -17.29
N LEU A 620 -7.28 11.03 -18.42
CA LEU A 620 -7.51 10.41 -19.73
C LEU A 620 -7.07 8.94 -19.77
N THR A 621 -5.92 8.60 -19.18
CA THR A 621 -5.43 7.21 -19.18
C THR A 621 -6.31 6.31 -18.33
N LEU A 622 -6.79 6.79 -17.18
CA LEU A 622 -7.70 6.02 -16.33
C LEU A 622 -9.07 5.86 -16.99
N THR A 623 -9.61 6.93 -17.60
CA THR A 623 -10.85 6.85 -18.41
C THR A 623 -10.74 5.81 -19.51
N TYR A 624 -9.63 5.79 -20.26
CA TYR A 624 -9.40 4.81 -21.32
C TYR A 624 -9.36 3.36 -20.81
N GLU A 625 -8.73 3.12 -19.65
CA GLU A 625 -8.74 1.80 -19.02
C GLU A 625 -10.15 1.40 -18.54
N LEU A 626 -10.93 2.33 -17.97
CA LEU A 626 -12.34 2.10 -17.60
C LEU A 626 -13.22 1.76 -18.81
N GLN A 627 -12.95 2.37 -19.96
CA GLN A 627 -13.62 2.05 -21.24
C GLN A 627 -13.29 0.62 -21.74
N GLY A 628 -12.31 -0.06 -21.13
CA GLY A 628 -11.83 -1.38 -21.53
C GLY A 628 -10.69 -1.35 -22.54
N GLY A 629 -10.08 -0.17 -22.73
CA GLY A 629 -8.80 -0.05 -23.43
C GLY A 629 -7.72 -0.83 -22.70
N LYS A 630 -6.72 -1.33 -23.44
CA LYS A 630 -5.51 -1.92 -22.85
C LYS A 630 -4.31 -1.10 -23.26
N LEU A 631 -3.73 -0.36 -22.32
CA LEU A 631 -2.47 0.32 -22.55
C LEU A 631 -1.32 -0.70 -22.51
N LYS A 632 -0.68 -0.91 -23.68
CA LYS A 632 0.68 -1.49 -23.70
C LYS A 632 1.68 -0.44 -23.26
N LEU A 633 1.64 -0.04 -22.00
CA LEU A 633 2.65 0.80 -21.40
C LEU A 633 3.79 -0.10 -20.93
N ILE A 634 4.95 0.09 -21.54
CA ILE A 634 6.20 -0.51 -21.07
C ILE A 634 6.56 0.25 -19.79
N PRO A 635 6.68 -0.40 -18.62
CA PRO A 635 7.04 0.29 -17.40
C PRO A 635 8.44 0.89 -17.56
N ASP A 636 8.53 2.21 -17.58
CA ASP A 636 9.79 2.93 -17.59
C ASP A 636 10.31 3.09 -16.17
N ASN A 637 11.54 2.64 -15.95
CA ASN A 637 12.36 2.86 -14.77
C ASN A 637 11.71 2.58 -13.39
N PRO A 638 12.29 1.70 -12.55
CA PRO A 638 11.78 1.41 -11.20
C PRO A 638 11.77 2.63 -10.24
N SER A 639 12.25 3.81 -10.65
CA SER A 639 12.32 5.02 -9.83
C SER A 639 10.98 5.78 -9.67
N HIS A 640 9.95 5.47 -10.46
CA HIS A 640 8.61 6.09 -10.32
C HIS A 640 7.48 5.05 -10.18
N ILE A 641 7.79 3.91 -9.57
CA ILE A 641 6.75 3.02 -9.05
C ILE A 641 6.10 3.76 -7.89
N VAL A 642 4.86 4.23 -8.06
CA VAL A 642 3.99 4.53 -6.91
C VAL A 642 3.94 3.21 -6.14
N GLY A 643 4.43 3.20 -4.90
CA GLY A 643 4.44 1.98 -4.09
C GLY A 643 3.06 1.33 -4.13
N ASP A 644 2.99 0.00 -4.17
CA ASP A 644 1.71 -0.72 -4.18
C ASP A 644 0.92 -0.35 -2.92
N VAL A 645 0.02 0.63 -3.06
CA VAL A 645 -0.73 1.25 -1.95
C VAL A 645 -1.66 0.24 -1.31
N TRP A 646 -2.20 -0.64 -2.15
CA TRP A 646 -3.08 -1.75 -1.77
C TRP A 646 -2.30 -2.97 -1.27
N ARG A 647 -0.96 -2.96 -1.40
CA ARG A 647 -0.01 -4.03 -1.06
C ARG A 647 -0.46 -5.40 -1.57
N THR A 648 -0.92 -5.40 -2.82
CA THR A 648 -1.48 -6.56 -3.53
C THR A 648 -0.46 -7.49 -4.16
N VAL A 649 0.78 -7.02 -4.34
CA VAL A 649 1.92 -7.81 -4.73
C VAL A 649 2.51 -8.40 -3.45
N GLU A 650 2.93 -9.66 -3.54
CA GLU A 650 3.72 -10.25 -2.48
C GLU A 650 4.86 -9.28 -2.15
N PRO A 651 5.26 -9.14 -0.87
CA PRO A 651 6.65 -8.88 -0.64
C PRO A 651 7.35 -10.09 -1.24
N GLN A 652 7.61 -10.07 -2.55
CA GLN A 652 8.90 -10.54 -2.99
C GLN A 652 9.82 -9.89 -1.97
N ASP A 653 10.44 -10.71 -1.13
CA ASP A 653 11.74 -10.34 -0.63
C ASP A 653 12.37 -9.62 -1.82
N ASN A 654 12.68 -8.34 -1.67
CA ASN A 654 13.38 -7.62 -2.72
C ASN A 654 14.82 -8.16 -2.74
N HIS A 655 15.00 -9.48 -2.74
CA HIS A 655 16.16 -10.26 -3.12
C HIS A 655 16.54 -9.97 -4.58
N ASP A 656 15.66 -9.37 -5.38
CA ASP A 656 16.03 -8.72 -6.64
C ASP A 656 16.79 -7.39 -6.47
N ALA A 657 17.18 -7.02 -5.24
CA ALA A 657 18.22 -6.02 -4.99
C ALA A 657 19.65 -6.58 -5.18
N GLN A 658 19.84 -7.85 -5.55
CA GLN A 658 21.15 -8.40 -5.90
C GLN A 658 21.64 -8.10 -7.32
N MET A 659 20.93 -7.28 -8.11
CA MET A 659 21.48 -6.72 -9.35
C MET A 659 21.26 -5.21 -9.47
N VAL A 660 22.00 -4.43 -8.68
CA VAL A 660 22.40 -3.06 -9.08
C VAL A 660 23.93 -2.99 -9.22
N THR A 661 24.51 -4.02 -9.84
CA THR A 661 25.77 -3.87 -10.56
C THR A 661 25.53 -4.32 -11.99
N GLY A 662 25.12 -3.37 -12.83
CA GLY A 662 24.93 -3.56 -14.26
C GLY A 662 23.48 -3.46 -14.70
N GLY A 663 22.89 -2.26 -14.66
CA GLY A 663 21.72 -2.02 -15.50
C GLY A 663 22.08 -2.31 -16.96
N PRO A 664 21.24 -3.01 -17.74
CA PRO A 664 21.33 -2.87 -19.19
C PRO A 664 21.00 -1.40 -19.46
N ARG A 665 22.02 -0.60 -19.76
CA ARG A 665 21.87 0.78 -20.25
C ARG A 665 21.05 0.73 -21.54
N ARG A 666 19.72 0.69 -21.44
CA ARG A 666 18.85 1.09 -22.55
C ARG A 666 19.01 2.60 -22.68
N GLY A 667 19.45 3.05 -23.85
CA GLY A 667 19.68 4.48 -24.08
C GLY A 667 18.39 5.30 -23.90
N ASN A 668 18.52 6.58 -23.51
CA ASN A 668 17.45 7.59 -23.33
C ASN A 668 16.38 7.67 -24.45
N ARG A 669 16.62 7.01 -25.59
CA ARG A 669 15.78 7.02 -26.80
C ARG A 669 14.40 6.35 -26.65
N GLN A 670 14.14 5.55 -25.61
CA GLN A 670 12.89 4.78 -25.49
C GLN A 670 11.98 5.11 -24.28
N GLN A 671 12.41 5.96 -23.35
CA GLN A 671 11.62 6.30 -22.14
C GLN A 671 10.46 7.27 -22.41
N LEU A 672 9.30 7.08 -21.78
CA LEU A 672 8.17 8.02 -21.69
C LEU A 672 8.54 9.22 -20.83
N VAL A 673 8.13 10.42 -21.26
CA VAL A 673 8.36 11.68 -20.53
C VAL A 673 7.04 12.17 -19.94
N THR A 674 7.03 12.41 -18.62
CA THR A 674 5.86 12.84 -17.84
C THR A 674 6.09 14.17 -17.12
N ALA A 675 6.96 15.04 -17.65
CA ALA A 675 7.15 16.37 -17.07
C ALA A 675 5.85 17.20 -17.21
N GLU A 676 5.41 17.83 -16.11
CA GLU A 676 4.16 18.57 -15.97
C GLU A 676 4.40 20.09 -15.91
N LEU A 677 3.34 20.87 -16.08
CA LEU A 677 3.36 22.33 -15.93
C LEU A 677 3.62 22.71 -14.48
N GLN A 678 4.44 23.74 -14.25
CA GLN A 678 4.74 24.27 -12.92
C GLN A 678 3.74 25.35 -12.46
N GLU A 679 2.98 25.92 -13.40
CA GLU A 679 2.04 27.00 -13.18
C GLU A 679 0.74 26.71 -13.96
N GLU A 680 -0.40 27.16 -13.42
CA GLU A 680 -1.67 27.11 -14.13
C GLU A 680 -1.64 28.01 -15.37
N VAL A 681 -2.22 27.50 -16.46
CA VAL A 681 -2.23 28.19 -17.75
C VAL A 681 -3.66 28.64 -18.05
N PRO A 682 -3.91 29.93 -18.35
CA PRO A 682 -5.23 30.40 -18.77
C PRO A 682 -5.71 29.69 -20.05
N ASP A 683 -6.99 29.34 -20.10
CA ASP A 683 -7.58 28.64 -21.24
C ASP A 683 -7.44 29.45 -22.54
N ALA A 684 -6.66 28.94 -23.49
CA ALA A 684 -6.42 29.60 -24.76
C ALA A 684 -7.59 29.44 -25.75
N PHE A 685 -8.53 28.52 -25.47
CA PHE A 685 -9.63 28.16 -26.37
C PHE A 685 -11.00 28.26 -25.71
N GLU A 686 -11.10 29.04 -24.63
CA GLU A 686 -12.35 29.24 -23.88
C GLU A 686 -13.50 29.62 -24.84
N GLY A 687 -14.60 28.85 -24.79
CA GLY A 687 -15.78 29.06 -25.61
C GLY A 687 -15.64 28.76 -27.11
N LEU A 688 -14.47 28.28 -27.58
CA LEU A 688 -14.23 27.94 -28.99
C LEU A 688 -14.43 26.45 -29.30
N LEU A 689 -14.38 25.60 -28.28
CA LEU A 689 -14.66 24.17 -28.39
C LEU A 689 -15.99 23.85 -27.69
N PRO A 690 -16.78 22.89 -28.22
CA PRO A 690 -18.01 22.48 -27.58
C PRO A 690 -17.70 21.74 -26.27
N GLU A 691 -18.27 22.24 -25.17
CA GLU A 691 -18.17 21.57 -23.88
C GLU A 691 -19.05 20.31 -23.84
N PRO A 692 -18.60 19.24 -23.16
CA PRO A 692 -19.41 18.05 -23.01
C PRO A 692 -20.66 18.34 -22.17
N ASP A 693 -21.83 17.87 -22.64
CA ASP A 693 -23.05 17.89 -21.85
C ASP A 693 -22.84 17.22 -20.50
N ILE A 694 -23.15 17.94 -19.43
CA ILE A 694 -23.09 17.44 -18.06
C ILE A 694 -24.28 16.52 -17.86
N GLN A 695 -24.03 15.21 -17.83
CA GLN A 695 -25.03 14.25 -17.43
C GLN A 695 -25.36 14.48 -15.95
N ARG A 696 -26.61 14.86 -15.68
CA ARG A 696 -27.16 14.96 -14.32
C ARG A 696 -27.65 13.60 -13.87
N PHE A 697 -27.35 13.22 -12.64
CA PHE A 697 -27.85 12.00 -12.04
C PHE A 697 -29.10 12.29 -11.21
N PRO A 698 -30.08 11.36 -11.12
CA PRO A 698 -31.27 11.53 -10.29
C PRO A 698 -30.97 11.82 -8.81
N SER A 699 -29.79 11.43 -8.31
CA SER A 699 -29.34 11.77 -6.96
C SER A 699 -29.05 13.26 -6.76
N GLU A 700 -28.70 13.99 -7.83
CA GLU A 700 -28.48 15.45 -7.80
C GLU A 700 -29.76 16.23 -7.50
N GLU A 701 -30.95 15.60 -7.60
CA GLU A 701 -32.23 16.21 -7.25
C GLU A 701 -32.47 16.27 -5.73
N PHE A 702 -31.77 15.43 -4.95
CA PHE A 702 -31.93 15.31 -3.50
C PHE A 702 -30.79 15.94 -2.70
N ASP A 703 -29.83 16.56 -3.39
CA ASP A 703 -28.61 17.10 -2.79
C ASP A 703 -28.37 18.53 -3.33
N PRO A 704 -28.25 19.53 -2.44
CA PRO A 704 -28.11 20.94 -2.83
C PRO A 704 -26.75 21.31 -3.45
N GLU A 705 -25.75 20.41 -3.46
CA GLU A 705 -24.41 20.70 -3.95
C GLU A 705 -24.27 20.71 -5.47
N ARG A 706 -23.43 21.64 -5.96
CA ARG A 706 -23.06 21.69 -7.37
C ARG A 706 -21.85 20.82 -7.62
N ARG A 707 -21.98 19.90 -8.58
CA ARG A 707 -20.89 19.08 -9.12
C ARG A 707 -19.61 19.90 -9.36
N VAL A 708 -18.47 19.41 -8.85
CA VAL A 708 -17.15 19.94 -9.19
C VAL A 708 -16.81 19.51 -10.62
N LEU A 709 -16.83 20.46 -11.55
CA LEU A 709 -16.58 20.18 -12.97
C LEU A 709 -15.08 20.00 -13.27
N GLY A 710 -14.80 19.17 -14.27
CA GLY A 710 -13.46 18.89 -14.80
C GLY A 710 -12.83 20.09 -15.48
N ASP A 711 -11.55 19.96 -15.84
CA ASP A 711 -10.98 20.81 -16.90
C ASP A 711 -11.87 20.69 -18.14
N THR A 712 -12.23 21.83 -18.72
CA THR A 712 -12.95 21.91 -19.99
C THR A 712 -12.13 21.28 -21.11
N LEU A 713 -12.78 20.87 -22.20
CA LEU A 713 -12.06 20.32 -23.36
C LEU A 713 -11.04 21.35 -23.91
N SER A 714 -11.40 22.64 -23.87
CA SER A 714 -10.52 23.75 -24.23
C SER A 714 -9.31 23.87 -23.30
N GLN A 715 -9.50 23.76 -21.98
CA GLN A 715 -8.39 23.77 -21.02
C GLN A 715 -7.47 22.56 -21.19
N GLN A 716 -8.01 21.37 -21.45
CA GLN A 716 -7.21 20.17 -21.70
C GLN A 716 -6.31 20.32 -22.94
N VAL A 717 -6.86 20.86 -24.03
CA VAL A 717 -6.09 21.16 -25.26
C VAL A 717 -5.02 22.23 -24.98
N THR A 718 -5.35 23.26 -24.22
CA THR A 718 -4.39 24.29 -23.77
C THR A 718 -3.24 23.68 -22.97
N ASN A 719 -3.54 22.85 -21.98
CA ASN A 719 -2.57 22.18 -21.11
C ASN A 719 -1.62 21.28 -21.92
N ILE A 720 -2.14 20.50 -22.88
CA ILE A 720 -1.31 19.68 -23.77
C ILE A 720 -0.33 20.53 -24.56
N ILE A 721 -0.80 21.61 -25.19
CA ILE A 721 0.03 22.51 -26.00
C ILE A 721 1.14 23.15 -25.16
N HIS A 722 0.84 23.54 -23.92
CA HIS A 722 1.79 24.17 -23.02
C HIS A 722 2.78 23.18 -22.39
N THR A 723 2.38 21.92 -22.21
CA THR A 723 3.22 20.85 -21.67
C THR A 723 4.19 20.29 -22.71
N LEU A 724 3.78 20.25 -23.99
CA LEU A 724 4.54 19.62 -25.06
C LEU A 724 6.00 20.14 -25.19
N PRO A 725 6.30 21.46 -25.10
CA PRO A 725 7.67 21.97 -25.15
C PRO A 725 8.58 21.43 -24.04
N ILE A 726 8.07 21.34 -22.81
CA ILE A 726 8.78 20.79 -21.66
C ILE A 726 9.20 19.34 -21.96
N GLN A 727 8.25 18.54 -22.44
CA GLN A 727 8.50 17.12 -22.71
C GLN A 727 9.40 16.89 -23.94
N ILE A 728 9.30 17.74 -24.97
CA ILE A 728 10.18 17.70 -26.14
C ILE A 728 11.64 17.93 -25.72
N PHE A 729 11.88 18.89 -24.81
CA PHE A 729 13.23 19.22 -24.34
C PHE A 729 13.85 18.13 -23.48
N SER A 730 13.05 17.36 -22.73
CA SER A 730 13.50 16.14 -22.04
C SER A 730 14.05 15.05 -22.98
N LYS A 731 13.81 15.17 -24.29
CA LYS A 731 14.33 14.27 -25.33
C LYS A 731 15.47 14.84 -26.17
N VAL A 732 15.99 16.02 -25.82
CA VAL A 732 17.15 16.59 -26.53
C VAL A 732 18.32 15.59 -26.51
N PRO A 733 18.97 15.32 -27.67
CA PRO A 733 20.07 14.38 -27.76
C PRO A 733 21.35 14.92 -27.09
N ASN A 734 22.25 14.01 -26.70
CA ASN A 734 23.60 14.34 -26.24
C ASN A 734 24.59 14.42 -27.41
N LYS A 735 25.71 15.13 -27.20
CA LYS A 735 26.82 15.22 -28.17
C LYS A 735 27.44 13.84 -28.40
N ARG A 736 27.87 13.56 -29.64
CA ARG A 736 28.34 12.22 -30.08
C ARG A 736 29.79 11.91 -29.72
N ASN A 737 30.63 12.91 -29.42
CA ASN A 737 32.08 12.74 -29.25
C ASN A 737 32.53 13.01 -27.81
N GLY A 738 32.80 11.94 -27.04
CA GLY A 738 33.59 11.95 -25.79
C GLY A 738 32.95 12.58 -24.56
N ASP A 739 32.36 13.76 -24.70
CA ASP A 739 31.66 14.48 -23.64
C ASP A 739 30.17 14.15 -23.71
N ARG A 740 29.60 13.55 -22.65
CA ARG A 740 28.19 13.13 -22.60
C ARG A 740 27.23 14.32 -22.39
N SER A 741 27.70 15.55 -22.55
CA SER A 741 26.92 16.77 -22.40
C SER A 741 25.80 16.87 -23.44
N SER A 742 24.67 17.45 -23.03
CA SER A 742 23.50 17.71 -23.90
C SER A 742 23.86 18.70 -25.00
N TYR A 743 23.18 18.64 -26.16
CA TYR A 743 23.26 19.74 -27.13
C TYR A 743 22.62 21.03 -26.60
N SER A 744 21.66 20.93 -25.67
CA SER A 744 20.95 22.06 -25.06
C SER A 744 21.63 22.52 -23.77
N SER A 745 21.74 23.83 -23.59
CA SER A 745 22.11 24.48 -22.32
C SER A 745 20.98 24.51 -21.30
N LEU A 746 19.73 24.30 -21.74
CA LEU A 746 18.54 24.23 -20.88
C LEU A 746 18.24 22.79 -20.46
N GLY A 747 17.89 22.61 -19.18
CA GLY A 747 17.24 21.39 -18.68
C GLY A 747 15.71 21.45 -18.83
N PRO A 748 14.99 20.33 -18.62
CA PRO A 748 13.54 20.30 -18.73
C PRO A 748 12.80 21.28 -17.82
N HIS A 749 13.36 21.56 -16.62
CA HIS A 749 12.76 22.47 -15.64
C HIS A 749 12.94 23.95 -16.01
N ASP A 750 13.83 24.27 -16.96
CA ASP A 750 14.10 25.63 -17.42
C ASP A 750 13.27 26.00 -18.66
N VAL A 751 12.39 25.10 -19.11
CA VAL A 751 11.65 25.20 -20.36
C VAL A 751 10.17 25.45 -20.08
N ASN A 752 9.57 26.37 -20.84
CA ASN A 752 8.13 26.60 -20.85
C ASN A 752 7.64 26.86 -22.29
N PHE A 753 6.34 27.11 -22.45
CA PHE A 753 5.72 27.37 -23.75
C PHE A 753 6.43 28.45 -24.60
N LYS A 754 7.03 29.47 -23.96
CA LYS A 754 7.69 30.59 -24.66
C LYS A 754 9.01 30.19 -25.32
N VAL A 755 9.58 29.02 -25.02
CA VAL A 755 10.86 28.57 -25.60
C VAL A 755 10.83 28.57 -27.13
N PHE A 756 9.73 28.12 -27.73
CA PHE A 756 9.54 28.09 -29.18
C PHE A 756 9.04 29.43 -29.73
N ALA A 757 8.60 30.37 -28.89
CA ALA A 757 8.04 31.65 -29.32
C ALA A 757 9.10 32.72 -29.64
N GLN A 758 10.38 32.47 -29.36
CA GLN A 758 11.46 33.43 -29.54
C GLN A 758 12.41 32.98 -30.66
N THR A 759 12.53 33.79 -31.73
CA THR A 759 13.26 33.36 -32.95
C THR A 759 14.76 33.21 -32.73
N ASN A 760 15.36 33.96 -31.81
CA ASN A 760 16.79 33.90 -31.49
C ASN A 760 17.15 32.85 -30.44
N GLN A 761 16.19 32.11 -29.89
CA GLN A 761 16.45 31.12 -28.84
C GLN A 761 17.33 29.95 -29.29
N PRO A 762 17.20 29.38 -30.52
CA PRO A 762 18.07 28.28 -30.93
C PRO A 762 19.55 28.58 -30.78
N SER A 763 19.99 29.81 -31.10
CA SER A 763 21.39 30.24 -30.97
C SER A 763 21.84 30.46 -29.52
N ARG A 764 20.92 30.60 -28.56
CA ARG A 764 21.21 30.70 -27.13
C ARG A 764 21.19 29.34 -26.43
N ILE A 765 20.35 28.44 -26.92
CA ILE A 765 20.11 27.11 -26.35
C ILE A 765 21.16 26.11 -26.84
N PHE A 766 21.51 26.15 -28.13
CA PHE A 766 22.39 25.16 -28.75
C PHE A 766 23.74 25.78 -29.11
N SER A 767 24.83 25.18 -28.64
CA SER A 767 26.20 25.58 -29.02
C SER A 767 26.50 25.33 -30.50
N SER A 768 25.77 24.40 -31.12
CA SER A 768 25.77 24.14 -32.56
C SER A 768 24.46 23.50 -33.01
N TYR A 769 23.94 23.91 -34.17
CA TYR A 769 22.71 23.36 -34.76
C TYR A 769 22.68 23.54 -36.28
N VAL A 770 21.75 22.85 -36.94
CA VAL A 770 21.52 22.94 -38.38
C VAL A 770 20.26 23.76 -38.63
N ASP A 771 20.42 24.91 -39.28
CA ASP A 771 19.33 25.78 -39.71
C ASP A 771 18.72 25.23 -41.01
N CYS A 772 17.49 24.74 -40.93
CA CYS A 772 16.75 24.17 -42.05
C CYS A 772 15.83 25.19 -42.75
N GLY A 773 15.94 26.47 -42.43
CA GLY A 773 15.27 27.58 -43.10
C GLY A 773 13.79 27.77 -42.74
N TYR A 774 13.12 28.58 -43.57
CA TYR A 774 11.73 29.02 -43.40
C TYR A 774 10.80 28.34 -44.43
N HIS A 775 10.82 27.02 -44.51
CA HIS A 775 10.05 26.28 -45.52
C HIS A 775 8.68 25.86 -45.01
N SER A 776 7.62 26.33 -45.68
CA SER A 776 6.23 26.03 -45.33
C SER A 776 5.92 24.54 -45.32
N GLU A 777 6.42 23.77 -46.30
CA GLU A 777 6.20 22.32 -46.36
C GLU A 777 6.83 21.59 -45.16
N ARG A 778 8.08 21.92 -44.80
CA ARG A 778 8.80 21.32 -43.66
C ARG A 778 8.15 21.70 -42.32
N TRP A 779 7.75 22.97 -42.20
CA TRP A 779 7.06 23.48 -41.02
C TRP A 779 5.70 22.80 -40.82
N ASN A 780 4.86 22.78 -41.87
CA ASN A 780 3.54 22.16 -41.81
C ASN A 780 3.64 20.66 -41.51
N ALA A 781 4.57 19.93 -42.13
CA ALA A 781 4.79 18.51 -41.84
C ALA A 781 5.21 18.26 -40.37
N THR A 782 5.95 19.20 -39.76
CA THR A 782 6.35 19.12 -38.35
C THR A 782 5.16 19.36 -37.43
N ILE A 783 4.38 20.41 -37.69
CA ILE A 783 3.16 20.72 -36.95
C ILE A 783 2.12 19.59 -37.06
N GLU A 784 1.99 18.99 -38.24
CA GLU A 784 1.13 17.82 -38.46
C GLU A 784 1.56 16.59 -37.67
N ALA A 785 2.86 16.43 -37.40
CA ALA A 785 3.35 15.33 -36.57
C ALA A 785 3.09 15.56 -35.08
N TYR A 786 3.18 16.82 -34.63
CA TYR A 786 2.97 17.18 -33.22
C TYR A 786 1.49 17.17 -32.85
N PHE A 787 0.62 17.62 -33.77
CA PHE A 787 -0.84 17.61 -33.62
C PHE A 787 -1.48 16.87 -34.81
N PRO A 788 -1.41 15.53 -34.85
CA PRO A 788 -1.92 14.73 -35.97
C PRO A 788 -3.45 14.73 -36.02
N THR A 789 -4.00 14.57 -37.23
CA THR A 789 -5.42 14.18 -37.39
C THR A 789 -5.62 12.73 -36.97
N TYR A 790 -6.87 12.35 -36.72
CA TYR A 790 -7.21 10.97 -36.34
C TYR A 790 -6.77 9.95 -37.42
N GLU A 791 -6.97 10.25 -38.70
CA GLU A 791 -6.57 9.37 -39.81
C GLU A 791 -5.05 9.29 -39.95
N ARG A 792 -4.35 10.40 -39.71
CA ARG A 792 -2.88 10.42 -39.72
C ARG A 792 -2.32 9.60 -38.57
N LYS A 793 -2.96 9.64 -37.39
CA LYS A 793 -2.62 8.81 -36.23
C LYS A 793 -2.78 7.32 -36.54
N LEU A 794 -3.88 6.90 -37.19
CA LEU A 794 -4.06 5.49 -37.58
C LEU A 794 -2.91 4.97 -38.44
N ARG A 795 -2.29 5.82 -39.27
CA ARG A 795 -1.09 5.47 -40.05
C ARG A 795 0.19 5.37 -39.22
N PHE A 796 0.31 6.08 -38.10
CA PHE A 796 1.46 6.01 -37.19
C PHE A 796 1.48 4.77 -36.30
N ASN A 797 0.36 4.05 -36.17
CA ASN A 797 0.27 2.78 -35.43
C ASN A 797 0.97 1.59 -36.12
N ASN A 798 1.42 1.74 -37.37
CA ASN A 798 2.22 0.73 -38.06
C ASN A 798 3.69 0.81 -37.62
N GLN A 799 4.33 -0.33 -37.32
CA GLN A 799 5.72 -0.37 -36.79
C GLN A 799 6.76 0.33 -37.67
N ARG A 800 6.53 0.45 -38.99
CA ARG A 800 7.45 1.11 -39.94
C ARG A 800 7.33 2.65 -39.97
N THR A 801 6.25 3.20 -39.43
CA THR A 801 5.93 4.65 -39.47
C THR A 801 5.83 5.26 -38.07
N LYS A 802 6.13 4.50 -37.01
CA LYS A 802 6.03 4.97 -35.63
C LYS A 802 6.95 6.18 -35.40
N PRO A 803 6.42 7.31 -34.88
CA PRO A 803 7.19 8.53 -34.68
C PRO A 803 8.11 8.39 -33.45
N GLN A 804 9.40 8.19 -33.69
CA GLN A 804 10.43 8.00 -32.68
C GLN A 804 10.66 9.29 -31.88
N GLY A 805 10.54 9.20 -30.55
CA GLY A 805 10.64 10.32 -29.63
C GLY A 805 9.28 10.95 -29.30
N LEU A 806 8.46 11.27 -30.32
CA LEU A 806 7.11 11.82 -30.11
C LEU A 806 6.16 10.82 -29.45
N SER A 807 6.19 9.54 -29.86
CA SER A 807 5.36 8.49 -29.24
C SER A 807 5.69 8.23 -27.77
N ASN A 808 6.74 8.87 -27.26
CA ASN A 808 7.25 8.73 -25.91
C ASN A 808 7.03 10.01 -25.09
N LEU A 809 6.17 10.94 -25.55
CA LEU A 809 5.75 12.10 -24.77
C LEU A 809 4.33 11.84 -24.22
N ALA A 810 4.11 12.05 -22.93
CA ALA A 810 2.79 11.87 -22.31
C ALA A 810 1.76 12.83 -22.91
N ALA A 811 2.10 14.11 -23.11
CA ALA A 811 1.21 15.11 -23.70
C ALA A 811 0.79 14.74 -25.14
N TRP A 812 1.69 14.11 -25.90
CA TRP A 812 1.37 13.63 -27.25
C TRP A 812 0.42 12.43 -27.23
N LYS A 813 0.53 11.54 -26.24
CA LYS A 813 -0.45 10.47 -26.02
C LYS A 813 -1.80 11.00 -25.53
N GLU A 814 -1.81 12.00 -24.67
CA GLU A 814 -3.03 12.69 -24.22
C GLU A 814 -3.78 13.31 -25.40
N TRP A 815 -3.06 13.94 -26.33
CA TRP A 815 -3.64 14.39 -27.59
C TRP A 815 -4.30 13.25 -28.37
N GLU A 816 -3.67 12.07 -28.44
CA GLU A 816 -4.26 10.90 -29.08
C GLU A 816 -5.57 10.46 -28.42
N PHE A 817 -5.65 10.52 -27.09
CA PHE A 817 -6.88 10.15 -26.35
C PHE A 817 -8.00 11.15 -26.56
N LEU A 818 -7.72 12.46 -26.49
CA LEU A 818 -8.75 13.48 -26.77
C LEU A 818 -9.32 13.32 -28.18
N MET A 819 -8.46 12.98 -29.15
CA MET A 819 -8.90 12.72 -30.51
C MET A 819 -9.77 11.46 -30.64
N VAL A 820 -9.72 10.50 -29.70
CA VAL A 820 -10.63 9.36 -29.69
C VAL A 820 -12.01 9.75 -29.15
N ASP A 821 -12.04 10.56 -28.08
CA ASP A 821 -13.27 10.93 -27.35
C ASP A 821 -14.13 12.00 -28.08
N ALA A 822 -13.50 12.88 -28.85
CA ALA A 822 -14.17 13.96 -29.57
C ALA A 822 -15.00 13.49 -30.79
N SER A 823 -16.08 14.22 -31.11
CA SER A 823 -16.84 14.03 -32.37
C SER A 823 -15.99 14.36 -33.61
N ASP A 824 -16.38 13.93 -34.81
CA ASP A 824 -15.61 14.25 -36.02
C ASP A 824 -15.51 15.76 -36.30
N GLU A 825 -16.56 16.52 -36.00
CA GLU A 825 -16.57 17.98 -36.06
C GLU A 825 -15.63 18.58 -35.02
N THR A 826 -15.71 18.12 -33.77
CA THR A 826 -14.85 18.58 -32.66
C THR A 826 -13.39 18.25 -32.92
N ARG A 827 -13.06 17.05 -33.41
CA ARG A 827 -11.70 16.64 -33.80
C ARG A 827 -11.09 17.59 -34.83
N LYS A 828 -11.85 17.94 -35.87
CA LYS A 828 -11.40 18.88 -36.90
C LYS A 828 -11.17 20.28 -36.32
N GLN A 829 -12.05 20.74 -35.43
CA GLN A 829 -11.91 22.02 -34.74
C GLN A 829 -10.70 22.04 -33.81
N MET A 830 -10.50 21.02 -32.97
CA MET A 830 -9.34 20.90 -32.09
C MET A 830 -8.03 20.94 -32.88
N VAL A 831 -7.90 20.12 -33.93
CA VAL A 831 -6.70 20.11 -34.78
C VAL A 831 -6.47 21.48 -35.41
N LYS A 832 -7.52 22.13 -35.93
CA LYS A 832 -7.41 23.46 -36.53
C LYS A 832 -6.95 24.49 -35.50
N LEU A 833 -7.62 24.57 -34.35
CA LEU A 833 -7.32 25.53 -33.28
C LEU A 833 -5.92 25.34 -32.71
N ALA A 834 -5.54 24.10 -32.40
CA ALA A 834 -4.20 23.80 -31.89
C ALA A 834 -3.12 24.21 -32.90
N ARG A 835 -3.27 23.82 -34.17
CA ARG A 835 -2.31 24.16 -35.23
C ARG A 835 -2.26 25.66 -35.51
N ASP A 836 -3.40 26.33 -35.56
CA ASP A 836 -3.47 27.79 -35.76
C ASP A 836 -2.81 28.54 -34.59
N TYR A 837 -3.09 28.11 -33.36
CA TYR A 837 -2.53 28.70 -32.14
C TYR A 837 -1.00 28.61 -32.09
N VAL A 838 -0.45 27.42 -32.36
CA VAL A 838 1.01 27.25 -32.40
C VAL A 838 1.63 27.93 -33.62
N ASN A 839 0.97 27.95 -34.78
CA ASN A 839 1.46 28.65 -35.97
C ASN A 839 1.53 30.18 -35.79
N GLN A 840 0.71 30.74 -34.91
CA GLN A 840 0.71 32.17 -34.57
C GLN A 840 1.72 32.55 -33.49
N ARG A 841 2.28 31.58 -32.76
CA ARG A 841 3.09 31.85 -31.55
C ARG A 841 4.47 31.22 -31.61
N TRP A 842 4.61 30.00 -32.12
CA TRP A 842 5.89 29.32 -32.26
C TRP A 842 6.62 29.79 -33.52
N THR A 843 7.86 30.20 -33.31
CA THR A 843 8.75 30.77 -34.33
C THR A 843 9.80 29.78 -34.82
N TRP A 844 10.08 28.72 -34.05
CA TRP A 844 11.02 27.66 -34.41
C TRP A 844 10.61 26.33 -33.76
N LEU A 845 11.01 25.21 -34.36
CA LEU A 845 10.80 23.86 -33.83
C LEU A 845 11.96 22.91 -34.21
N PRO A 846 12.15 21.81 -33.45
CA PRO A 846 12.90 20.66 -33.93
C PRO A 846 12.24 20.11 -35.18
N TRP A 847 12.99 20.01 -36.28
CA TRP A 847 12.40 19.54 -37.53
C TRP A 847 12.09 18.04 -37.44
N PHE A 848 10.80 17.70 -37.43
CA PHE A 848 10.36 16.31 -37.48
C PHE A 848 10.52 15.75 -38.89
N THR A 849 11.52 14.88 -39.08
CA THR A 849 11.80 14.23 -40.36
C THR A 849 12.40 12.85 -40.15
N ALA A 850 12.25 11.97 -41.13
CA ALA A 850 12.60 10.54 -41.02
C ALA A 850 11.98 9.85 -39.77
N ASN A 851 10.78 10.29 -39.36
CA ASN A 851 10.08 9.85 -38.15
C ASN A 851 10.81 10.11 -36.82
N HIS A 852 11.74 11.07 -36.74
CA HIS A 852 12.45 11.41 -35.51
C HIS A 852 12.03 12.79 -34.97
N LEU A 853 11.74 12.86 -33.66
CA LEU A 853 11.51 14.12 -32.93
C LEU A 853 12.74 15.04 -32.99
N TRP A 854 13.92 14.50 -32.71
CA TRP A 854 15.20 15.19 -32.80
C TRP A 854 16.08 14.51 -33.85
N LYS A 855 16.12 15.06 -35.06
CA LYS A 855 17.14 14.68 -36.04
C LYS A 855 18.44 15.45 -35.75
N THR A 856 19.56 14.73 -35.71
CA THR A 856 20.91 15.31 -35.56
C THR A 856 21.77 14.92 -36.74
N GLY A 857 22.60 15.82 -37.24
CA GLY A 857 23.53 15.53 -38.33
C GLY A 857 24.50 16.66 -38.61
N THR A 858 25.44 16.39 -39.51
CA THR A 858 26.36 17.36 -40.11
C THR A 858 25.84 17.71 -41.50
N VAL A 859 26.17 18.90 -42.03
CA VAL A 859 25.81 19.26 -43.42
C VAL A 859 26.91 18.70 -44.33
N GLY A 860 26.57 17.79 -45.24
CA GLY A 860 27.55 17.21 -46.17
C GLY A 860 27.94 18.16 -47.29
N HIS A 861 29.18 18.06 -47.79
CA HIS A 861 29.59 18.74 -49.03
C HIS A 861 28.76 18.19 -50.21
N GLY A 862 27.70 18.89 -50.59
CA GLY A 862 26.79 18.54 -51.70
C GLY A 862 25.30 18.56 -51.38
N GLU A 863 24.89 18.85 -50.14
CA GLU A 863 23.47 18.97 -49.78
C GLU A 863 22.88 20.39 -50.09
N ASP A 864 21.55 20.43 -50.25
CA ASP A 864 20.70 21.58 -50.58
C ASP A 864 21.25 22.91 -50.03
N PRO A 865 21.56 23.94 -50.86
CA PRO A 865 22.18 25.22 -50.46
C PRO A 865 21.35 26.07 -49.47
N LYS A 866 20.24 25.51 -48.99
CA LYS A 866 19.23 26.10 -48.11
C LYS A 866 19.31 25.58 -46.67
N VAL A 867 20.26 24.70 -46.36
CA VAL A 867 20.54 24.21 -45.01
C VAL A 867 21.91 24.73 -44.57
N ALA A 868 21.95 25.50 -43.48
CA ALA A 868 23.16 26.15 -43.01
C ALA A 868 23.54 25.66 -41.61
N HIS A 869 24.81 25.30 -41.43
CA HIS A 869 25.34 25.03 -40.11
C HIS A 869 25.56 26.35 -39.32
N LYS A 870 25.24 26.35 -38.03
CA LYS A 870 25.42 27.48 -37.10
C LYS A 870 26.08 27.00 -35.81
N GLY A 871 27.07 27.73 -35.31
CA GLY A 871 27.74 27.49 -34.02
C GLY A 871 29.12 26.81 -34.14
N GLU A 872 29.68 26.36 -33.01
CA GLU A 872 31.13 26.07 -32.86
C GLU A 872 31.55 24.60 -33.13
N GLY A 873 30.64 23.66 -33.42
CA GLY A 873 30.97 22.23 -33.58
C GLY A 873 30.47 21.60 -34.88
N GLU A 874 31.02 20.46 -35.35
CA GLU A 874 30.78 19.90 -36.70
C GLU A 874 29.34 19.41 -37.03
N GLY A 875 28.38 19.52 -36.11
CA GLY A 875 26.98 19.15 -36.34
C GLY A 875 26.04 19.57 -35.22
N GLY A 876 24.77 19.21 -35.32
CA GLY A 876 23.79 19.51 -34.26
C GLY A 876 22.36 19.11 -34.59
N PRO A 877 21.38 19.44 -33.72
CA PRO A 877 19.97 19.23 -33.97
C PRO A 877 19.49 20.06 -35.17
N TRP A 878 18.54 19.51 -35.93
CA TRP A 878 17.97 20.14 -37.11
C TRP A 878 16.77 20.99 -36.71
N ILE A 879 16.83 22.30 -37.01
CA ILE A 879 15.88 23.30 -36.56
C ILE A 879 15.17 23.91 -37.76
N ILE A 880 13.84 23.96 -37.76
CA ILE A 880 13.02 24.61 -38.78
C ILE A 880 12.39 25.88 -38.20
N TYR A 881 12.37 26.97 -38.98
CA TYR A 881 11.76 28.23 -38.59
C TYR A 881 10.40 28.44 -39.25
N ASN A 882 9.49 29.10 -38.54
CA ASN A 882 8.15 29.35 -39.02
C ASN A 882 8.18 30.44 -40.12
N PRO A 883 7.79 30.14 -41.37
CA PRO A 883 7.82 31.08 -42.50
C PRO A 883 7.05 32.38 -42.24
N ARG A 884 6.02 32.33 -41.39
CA ARG A 884 5.18 33.48 -41.06
C ARG A 884 5.94 34.61 -40.36
N PHE A 885 7.04 34.27 -39.67
CA PHE A 885 7.87 35.23 -38.94
C PHE A 885 9.10 35.70 -39.74
N ARG A 886 9.29 35.21 -40.98
CA ARG A 886 10.42 35.57 -41.84
C ARG A 886 10.46 37.07 -42.17
N ALA A 887 9.28 37.68 -42.40
CA ALA A 887 9.16 39.10 -42.75
C ALA A 887 9.41 40.05 -41.57
N ILE A 888 9.20 39.58 -40.34
CA ILE A 888 9.32 40.41 -39.12
C ILE A 888 10.79 40.59 -38.71
N ASN A 889 11.65 39.61 -38.98
CA ASN A 889 13.09 39.67 -38.68
C ASN A 889 13.92 40.41 -39.74
N ALA A 890 13.41 40.57 -40.96
CA ALA A 890 14.07 41.37 -42.00
C ALA A 890 13.94 42.89 -41.77
N ILE A 891 13.04 43.32 -40.88
CA ILE A 891 12.79 44.74 -40.55
C ILE A 891 13.48 45.16 -39.24
N ARG A 892 13.95 44.20 -38.43
CA ARG A 892 14.63 44.44 -37.14
C ARG A 892 16.09 43.94 -37.09
N GLY A 893 16.62 43.47 -38.21
CA GLY A 893 18.01 43.02 -38.37
C GLY A 893 18.95 44.16 -38.68
#